data_AF-A0A933QH58-F1
#
_entry.id   AF-A0A933QH58-F1
#
_cell.length_a   1.000
_cell.length_b   1.000
_cell.length_c   1.000
_cell.angle_alpha   90.00
_cell.angle_beta   90.00
_cell.angle_gamma   90.00
#
_symmetry.space_group_name_H-M   'P 1'
#
loop_
_entity.id
_entity.type
_entity.pdbx_description
1 polymer ?
#
loop_
_entity_poly.entity_id
_entity_poly.type
_entity_poly.pdbx_seq_one_letter_code
_entity_poly.pdbx_strand_id
1 'polypeptide(L)'
;MNFFEAQARARRRTGWLLVLFTLAVVSLIVLTNLLVMVVVAGSRDPNQLLATGILANFDWGLFGTVTVGTLVVIGFGSAYKMAELSGGGRVVAEMLGGRLVPRNSTDPAERRLLNVVEEMAIAAGTPVPPVYLLDEAGINAFAAGLTANDAVIGVTRGTLDALDRDELQGVIAHEFSHIFNGDMRMNIRLMGVLHGILLIGLAGYYLLRATRYVGSSRSSRGSGNIGLALLVLGLGLLVIGYAGFFFGQWIKATVSRQREYLADASAVQFTRNRDGIAGALKKIGGSVMGSLLESPAARQYSHAYFSTGVGGFLESLLATHPPLEKRIRQIDPRWDGRFVTPKPPASADDATEATTAQERDMRRAVVTTTVLAGVLSPDAAVATIGSLDQEHVARARDILAAIPEPLRQAAAEPLGACALIYGMLLDVAPEIRARQQALLAKRADAAVAQLTAQLDAHLPALPEAARLPLAGMAMPTLRTLSAAQYERFRAVVATLIEADNKVSMREWMLRHFLMRQLDEHFGLRPRPRAAHGLLGDVNREAGLVISLVAHAEHSDAAEAEQAFKAGVAAVGATALRFVPRQEVSLKGLDDAIDRLAELRPLLKPRILKACAATIMHDGEATVRGQELLRTLASSLDSPMPPLAN
;
A
#
# COMPACT_ATOMS: atom_id res chain seq x y z
N MET A 1 -8.09 -24.53 4.15
CA MET A 1 -9.11 -23.64 3.54
C MET A 1 -8.69 -23.36 2.11
N ASN A 2 -9.64 -23.30 1.18
CA ASN A 2 -9.37 -22.83 -0.18
C ASN A 2 -9.10 -21.32 -0.15
N PHE A 3 -7.93 -20.89 -0.65
CA PHE A 3 -7.47 -19.50 -0.61
C PHE A 3 -8.44 -18.55 -1.34
N PHE A 4 -8.93 -18.96 -2.50
CA PHE A 4 -9.84 -18.15 -3.31
C PHE A 4 -11.19 -17.91 -2.61
N GLU A 5 -11.68 -18.90 -1.87
CA GLU A 5 -12.88 -18.76 -1.05
C GLU A 5 -12.64 -17.79 0.12
N ALA A 6 -11.47 -17.82 0.74
CA ALA A 6 -11.09 -16.89 1.80
C ALA A 6 -11.03 -15.44 1.27
N GLN A 7 -10.44 -15.23 0.10
CA GLN A 7 -10.37 -13.92 -0.56
C GLN A 7 -11.76 -13.40 -0.97
N ALA A 8 -12.62 -14.26 -1.53
CA ALA A 8 -14.00 -13.90 -1.87
C ALA A 8 -14.83 -13.54 -0.62
N ARG A 9 -14.64 -14.30 0.47
CA ARG A 9 -15.30 -14.05 1.76
C ARG A 9 -14.86 -12.73 2.38
N ALA A 10 -13.56 -12.41 2.33
CA ALA A 10 -13.02 -11.13 2.81
C ALA A 10 -13.62 -9.93 2.04
N ARG A 11 -13.72 -10.04 0.70
CA ARG A 11 -14.36 -9.02 -0.16
C ARG A 11 -15.84 -8.80 0.19
N ARG A 12 -16.63 -9.87 0.28
CA ARG A 12 -18.07 -9.77 0.65
C ARG A 12 -18.26 -9.12 2.01
N ARG A 13 -17.43 -9.46 3.00
CA ARG A 13 -17.53 -8.92 4.36
C ARG A 13 -17.09 -7.46 4.47
N THR A 14 -16.19 -7.00 3.60
CA THR A 14 -15.87 -5.57 3.47
C THR A 14 -17.11 -4.78 3.04
N GLY A 15 -17.91 -5.29 2.10
CA GLY A 15 -19.18 -4.67 1.72
C GLY A 15 -20.18 -4.59 2.88
N TRP A 16 -20.32 -5.68 3.65
CA TRP A 16 -21.14 -5.70 4.86
C TRP A 16 -20.68 -4.70 5.92
N LEU A 17 -19.36 -4.50 6.08
CA LEU A 17 -18.84 -3.51 7.02
C LEU A 17 -19.27 -2.09 6.65
N LEU A 18 -19.29 -1.73 5.37
CA LEU A 18 -19.78 -0.41 4.94
C LEU A 18 -21.27 -0.23 5.30
N VAL A 19 -22.08 -1.28 5.12
CA VAL A 19 -23.49 -1.26 5.52
C VAL A 19 -23.62 -1.09 7.04
N LEU A 20 -22.87 -1.88 7.83
CA LEU A 20 -22.89 -1.79 9.29
C LEU A 20 -22.43 -0.42 9.81
N PHE A 21 -21.39 0.17 9.21
CA PHE A 21 -20.95 1.53 9.55
C PHE A 21 -22.02 2.58 9.21
N THR A 22 -22.66 2.45 8.05
CA THR A 22 -23.75 3.35 7.66
C THR A 22 -24.90 3.26 8.65
N LEU A 23 -25.30 2.05 9.06
CA LEU A 23 -26.32 1.84 10.08
C LEU A 23 -25.90 2.39 11.45
N ALA A 24 -24.63 2.23 11.84
CA ALA A 24 -24.12 2.79 13.08
C ALA A 24 -24.15 4.33 13.10
N VAL A 25 -23.79 4.98 11.98
CA VAL A 25 -23.88 6.44 11.84
C VAL A 25 -25.33 6.91 11.88
N VAL A 26 -26.24 6.23 11.16
CA VAL A 26 -27.68 6.54 11.20
C VAL A 26 -28.23 6.40 12.62
N SER A 27 -27.90 5.31 13.32
CA SER A 27 -28.30 5.09 14.71
C SER A 27 -27.79 6.20 15.63
N LEU A 28 -26.53 6.60 15.48
CA LEU A 28 -25.93 7.69 16.26
C LEU A 28 -26.62 9.03 16.00
N ILE A 29 -26.98 9.33 14.74
CA ILE A 29 -27.75 10.54 14.39
C ILE A 29 -29.13 10.49 15.05
N VAL A 30 -29.84 9.37 14.98
CA VAL A 30 -31.15 9.21 15.61
C VAL A 30 -31.07 9.39 17.13
N LEU A 31 -30.08 8.77 17.79
CA LEU A 31 -29.86 8.91 19.23
C LEU A 31 -29.51 10.35 19.63
N THR A 32 -28.69 11.02 18.83
CA THR A 32 -28.33 12.44 19.07
C THR A 32 -29.55 13.34 18.94
N ASN A 33 -30.38 13.12 17.93
CA ASN A 33 -31.65 13.84 17.76
C ASN A 33 -32.59 13.63 18.95
N LEU A 34 -32.80 12.37 19.36
CA LEU A 34 -33.64 12.04 20.50
C LEU A 34 -33.13 12.72 21.78
N LEU A 35 -31.83 12.70 22.03
CA LEU A 35 -31.22 13.39 23.17
C LEU A 35 -31.50 14.89 23.14
N VAL A 36 -31.25 15.57 22.01
CA VAL A 36 -31.47 17.01 21.90
C VAL A 36 -32.95 17.36 22.07
N MET A 37 -33.87 16.57 21.50
CA MET A 37 -35.31 16.79 21.67
C MET A 37 -35.74 16.64 23.13
N VAL A 38 -35.26 15.61 23.84
CA VAL A 38 -35.54 15.42 25.27
C VAL A 38 -35.01 16.60 26.08
N VAL A 39 -33.79 17.07 25.80
CA VAL A 39 -33.19 18.21 26.50
C VAL A 39 -33.97 19.51 26.21
N VAL A 40 -34.33 19.78 24.95
CA VAL A 40 -35.07 20.99 24.57
C VAL A 40 -36.48 20.97 25.14
N ALA A 41 -37.24 19.89 24.96
CA ALA A 41 -38.60 19.77 25.50
C ALA A 41 -38.60 19.84 27.03
N GLY A 42 -37.68 19.12 27.69
CA GLY A 42 -37.52 19.14 29.15
C GLY A 42 -37.05 20.50 29.69
N SER A 43 -36.30 21.28 28.92
CA SER A 43 -35.91 22.65 29.31
C SER A 43 -37.06 23.66 29.21
N ARG A 44 -38.03 23.43 28.32
CA ARG A 44 -39.21 24.28 28.13
C ARG A 44 -40.28 23.98 29.19
N ASP A 45 -40.72 22.73 29.28
CA ASP A 45 -41.73 22.31 30.26
C ASP A 45 -41.53 20.82 30.66
N PRO A 46 -40.86 20.56 31.80
CA PRO A 46 -40.60 19.19 32.28
C PRO A 46 -41.88 18.38 32.54
N ASN A 47 -42.94 19.04 33.01
CA ASN A 47 -44.18 18.36 33.39
C ASN A 47 -44.97 17.92 32.16
N GLN A 48 -44.93 18.73 31.10
CA GLN A 48 -45.56 18.38 29.82
C GLN A 48 -44.86 17.19 29.16
N LEU A 49 -43.53 17.13 29.19
CA LEU A 49 -42.77 16.00 28.64
C LEU A 49 -43.13 14.68 29.33
N LEU A 50 -43.30 14.69 30.67
CA LEU A 50 -43.71 13.51 31.43
C LEU A 50 -45.16 13.08 31.14
N ALA A 51 -46.04 14.05 30.87
CA ALA A 51 -47.46 13.80 30.65
C ALA A 51 -47.80 13.28 29.24
N THR A 52 -47.19 13.84 28.19
CA THR A 52 -47.55 13.52 26.79
C THR A 52 -46.50 12.66 26.07
N GLY A 53 -45.33 12.49 26.66
CA GLY A 53 -44.24 11.70 26.10
C GLY A 53 -43.52 12.37 24.93
N ILE A 54 -42.47 11.72 24.44
CA ILE A 54 -41.55 12.28 23.44
C ILE A 54 -42.24 12.45 22.06
N LEU A 55 -43.14 11.53 21.70
CA LEU A 55 -43.80 11.53 20.38
C LEU A 55 -44.74 12.72 20.18
N ALA A 56 -45.42 13.18 21.24
CA ALA A 56 -46.32 14.33 21.16
C ALA A 56 -45.57 15.68 21.08
N ASN A 57 -44.30 15.70 21.50
CA ASN A 57 -43.42 16.87 21.48
C ASN A 57 -42.42 16.83 20.30
N PHE A 58 -42.69 16.00 19.29
CA PHE A 58 -41.78 15.80 18.16
C PHE A 58 -41.81 17.00 17.21
N ASP A 59 -40.67 17.67 17.08
CA ASP A 59 -40.48 18.81 16.18
C ASP A 59 -39.61 18.39 14.98
N TRP A 60 -40.24 18.28 13.81
CA TRP A 60 -39.56 17.93 12.55
C TRP A 60 -38.50 18.96 12.13
N GLY A 61 -38.69 20.25 12.46
CA GLY A 61 -37.72 21.30 12.16
C GLY A 61 -36.47 21.20 13.03
N LEU A 62 -36.65 20.94 14.33
CA LEU A 62 -35.54 20.67 15.25
C LEU A 62 -34.79 19.39 14.84
N PHE A 63 -35.52 18.32 14.52
CA PHE A 63 -34.93 17.05 14.04
C PHE A 63 -34.10 17.26 12.77
N GLY A 64 -34.62 18.00 11.79
CA GLY A 64 -33.89 18.32 10.57
C GLY A 64 -32.61 19.12 10.86
N THR A 65 -32.69 20.13 11.71
CA THR A 65 -31.56 21.01 12.05
C THR A 65 -30.45 20.26 12.81
N VAL A 66 -30.81 19.45 13.80
CA VAL A 66 -29.85 18.65 14.58
C VAL A 66 -29.22 17.56 13.70
N THR A 67 -29.99 16.94 12.81
CA THR A 67 -29.47 15.98 11.83
C THR A 67 -28.42 16.61 10.93
N VAL A 68 -28.73 17.77 10.33
CA VAL A 68 -27.77 18.51 9.49
C VAL A 68 -26.54 18.91 10.29
N GLY A 69 -26.70 19.45 11.51
CA GLY A 69 -25.58 19.81 12.37
C GLY A 69 -24.67 18.62 12.71
N THR A 70 -25.27 17.47 13.05
CA THR A 70 -24.53 16.23 13.37
C THR A 70 -23.77 15.72 12.13
N LEU A 71 -24.40 15.72 10.95
CA LEU A 71 -23.76 15.35 9.70
C LEU A 71 -22.60 16.27 9.34
N VAL A 72 -22.73 17.57 9.57
CA VAL A 72 -21.66 18.56 9.36
C VAL A 72 -20.48 18.27 10.29
N VAL A 73 -20.72 18.01 11.58
CA VAL A 73 -19.63 17.70 12.53
C VAL A 73 -18.91 16.41 12.15
N ILE A 74 -19.65 15.33 11.86
CA ILE A 74 -19.06 14.05 11.45
C ILE A 74 -18.32 14.20 10.12
N GLY A 75 -18.93 14.88 9.14
CA GLY A 75 -18.37 15.10 7.81
C GLY A 75 -17.09 15.93 7.86
N PHE A 76 -17.10 17.04 8.62
CA PHE A 76 -15.93 17.89 8.82
C PHE A 76 -14.80 17.14 9.53
N GLY A 77 -15.09 16.46 10.64
CA GLY A 77 -14.08 15.66 11.35
C GLY A 77 -13.48 14.57 10.48
N SER A 78 -14.32 13.88 9.71
CA SER A 78 -13.86 12.85 8.77
C SER A 78 -12.98 13.45 7.67
N ALA A 79 -13.39 14.57 7.07
CA ALA A 79 -12.63 15.25 6.03
C ALA A 79 -11.29 15.79 6.55
N TYR A 80 -11.29 16.38 7.76
CA TYR A 80 -10.08 16.87 8.42
C TYR A 80 -9.07 15.74 8.62
N LYS A 81 -9.49 14.62 9.23
CA LYS A 81 -8.58 13.49 9.48
C LYS A 81 -8.13 12.82 8.17
N MET A 82 -9.00 12.74 7.15
CA MET A 82 -8.61 12.24 5.84
C MET A 82 -7.61 13.17 5.13
N ALA A 83 -7.75 14.49 5.28
CA ALA A 83 -6.80 15.46 4.73
C ALA A 83 -5.44 15.39 5.43
N GLU A 84 -5.44 15.24 6.77
CA GLU A 84 -4.22 15.03 7.56
C GLU A 84 -3.47 13.77 7.10
N LEU A 85 -4.19 12.67 6.83
CA LEU A 85 -3.61 11.40 6.37
C LEU A 85 -3.39 11.35 4.84
N SER A 86 -3.69 12.42 4.11
CA SER A 86 -3.61 12.44 2.64
C SER A 86 -2.17 12.51 2.10
N GLY A 87 -1.21 12.90 2.95
CA GLY A 87 0.22 12.92 2.62
C GLY A 87 0.86 11.53 2.43
N GLY A 88 0.08 10.46 2.48
CA GLY A 88 0.52 9.10 2.18
C GLY A 88 1.15 8.37 3.36
N GLY A 89 1.82 7.25 3.08
CA GLY A 89 2.41 6.40 4.12
C GLY A 89 3.45 7.10 4.99
N ARG A 90 4.24 8.01 4.39
CA ARG A 90 5.29 8.78 5.07
C ARG A 90 4.76 9.53 6.29
N VAL A 91 3.65 10.25 6.14
CA VAL A 91 3.06 11.03 7.24
C VAL A 91 2.66 10.12 8.40
N VAL A 92 2.12 8.94 8.10
CA VAL A 92 1.74 7.95 9.12
C VAL A 92 2.98 7.43 9.85
N ALA A 93 4.05 7.07 9.13
CA ALA A 93 5.26 6.56 9.75
C ALA A 93 5.97 7.62 10.61
N GLU A 94 6.06 8.87 10.15
CA GLU A 94 6.65 9.98 10.90
C GLU A 94 5.80 10.34 12.14
N MET A 95 4.46 10.32 12.04
CA MET A 95 3.56 10.51 13.19
C MET A 95 3.73 9.46 14.29
N LEU A 96 4.14 8.25 13.91
CA LEU A 96 4.45 7.16 14.84
C LEU A 96 5.86 7.27 15.44
N GLY A 97 6.66 8.25 15.04
CA GLY A 97 8.04 8.42 15.50
C GLY A 97 9.06 7.60 14.70
N GLY A 98 8.68 7.10 13.53
CA GLY A 98 9.59 6.34 12.66
C GLY A 98 10.67 7.22 12.04
N ARG A 99 11.92 6.76 12.07
CA ARG A 99 13.05 7.33 11.34
C ARG A 99 13.23 6.60 10.01
N LEU A 100 13.41 7.34 8.92
CA LEU A 100 13.73 6.74 7.62
C LEU A 100 15.06 5.96 7.70
N VAL A 101 15.05 4.71 7.23
CA VAL A 101 16.26 3.89 7.10
C VAL A 101 16.96 4.24 5.79
N PRO A 102 18.19 4.78 5.84
CA PRO A 102 18.92 5.12 4.62
C PRO A 102 19.35 3.86 3.87
N ARG A 103 19.25 3.88 2.54
CA ARG A 103 19.60 2.74 1.68
C ARG A 103 21.05 2.32 1.78
N ASN A 104 21.94 3.26 2.08
CA ASN A 104 23.37 3.05 2.30
C ASN A 104 23.72 2.80 3.78
N SER A 105 22.75 2.39 4.60
CA SER A 105 23.01 2.07 6.01
C SER A 105 24.16 1.09 6.15
N THR A 106 25.00 1.29 7.16
CA THR A 106 26.10 0.38 7.51
C THR A 106 25.70 -0.68 8.53
N ASP A 107 24.53 -0.53 9.15
CA ASP A 107 24.00 -1.49 10.13
C ASP A 107 23.59 -2.80 9.41
N PRO A 108 24.18 -3.96 9.75
CA PRO A 108 23.82 -5.24 9.15
C PRO A 108 22.33 -5.59 9.27
N ALA A 109 21.67 -5.21 10.38
CA ALA A 109 20.26 -5.50 10.60
C ALA A 109 19.36 -4.63 9.69
N GLU A 110 19.69 -3.35 9.54
CA GLU A 110 19.01 -2.45 8.61
C GLU A 110 19.22 -2.90 7.15
N ARG A 111 20.43 -3.33 6.78
CA ARG A 111 20.70 -3.91 5.45
C ARG A 111 19.89 -5.16 5.16
N ARG A 112 19.82 -6.08 6.13
CA ARG A 112 19.00 -7.30 6.02
C ARG A 112 17.54 -6.96 5.79
N LEU A 113 17.00 -5.98 6.51
CA LEU A 113 15.63 -5.49 6.33
C LEU A 113 15.41 -4.94 4.92
N LEU A 114 16.29 -4.05 4.45
CA LEU A 114 16.19 -3.45 3.12
C LEU A 114 16.21 -4.51 2.02
N ASN A 115 17.11 -5.49 2.12
CA ASN A 115 17.19 -6.60 1.16
C ASN A 115 15.89 -7.43 1.11
N VAL A 116 15.32 -7.75 2.28
CA VAL A 116 14.06 -8.49 2.38
C VAL A 116 12.90 -7.69 1.75
N VAL A 117 12.84 -6.38 2.01
CA VAL A 117 11.81 -5.50 1.42
C VAL A 117 11.97 -5.40 -0.09
N GLU A 118 13.19 -5.28 -0.61
CA GLU A 118 13.48 -5.24 -2.04
C GLU A 118 13.10 -6.56 -2.75
N GLU A 119 13.46 -7.71 -2.15
CA GLU A 119 13.05 -9.04 -2.65
C GLU A 119 11.52 -9.14 -2.76
N MET A 120 10.80 -8.73 -1.72
CA MET A 120 9.33 -8.78 -1.70
C MET A 120 8.70 -7.78 -2.67
N ALA A 121 9.26 -6.58 -2.84
CA ALA A 121 8.77 -5.60 -3.81
C ALA A 121 8.92 -6.08 -5.26
N ILE A 122 10.09 -6.64 -5.59
CA ILE A 122 10.35 -7.16 -6.94
C ILE A 122 9.43 -8.34 -7.23
N ALA A 123 9.31 -9.26 -6.27
CA ALA A 123 8.42 -10.42 -6.38
C ALA A 123 6.93 -10.03 -6.42
N ALA A 124 6.52 -8.97 -5.70
CA ALA A 124 5.15 -8.45 -5.71
C ALA A 124 4.84 -7.64 -6.98
N GLY A 125 5.85 -7.21 -7.72
CA GLY A 125 5.66 -6.27 -8.81
C GLY A 125 5.25 -4.88 -8.35
N THR A 126 5.55 -4.52 -7.10
CA THR A 126 5.28 -3.19 -6.54
C THR A 126 6.56 -2.33 -6.59
N PRO A 127 6.43 -1.00 -6.55
CA PRO A 127 7.58 -0.14 -6.27
C PRO A 127 8.15 -0.47 -4.88
N VAL A 128 9.47 -0.39 -4.73
CA VAL A 128 10.12 -0.61 -3.44
C VAL A 128 9.66 0.51 -2.47
N PRO A 129 8.94 0.17 -1.38
CA PRO A 129 8.47 1.18 -0.44
C PRO A 129 9.63 1.69 0.44
N PRO A 130 9.66 2.98 0.80
CA PRO A 130 10.57 3.47 1.84
C PRO A 130 10.35 2.75 3.16
N VAL A 131 11.44 2.49 3.88
CA VAL A 131 11.42 1.75 5.14
C VAL A 131 11.71 2.68 6.32
N TYR A 132 10.88 2.62 7.35
CA TYR A 132 11.01 3.40 8.58
C TYR A 132 11.30 2.47 9.75
N LEU A 133 12.24 2.87 10.60
CA LEU A 133 12.59 2.19 11.83
C LEU A 133 12.02 2.98 13.02
N LEU A 134 11.25 2.30 13.87
CA LEU A 134 10.76 2.83 15.13
C LEU A 134 11.68 2.32 16.23
N ASP A 135 12.23 3.21 17.05
CA ASP A 135 13.13 2.88 18.16
C ASP A 135 12.34 2.35 19.37
N GLU A 136 11.70 1.18 19.17
CA GLU A 136 10.82 0.54 20.13
C GLU A 136 11.18 -0.94 20.31
N ALA A 137 11.11 -1.44 21.54
CA ALA A 137 11.56 -2.79 21.90
C ALA A 137 10.54 -3.90 21.57
N GLY A 138 9.25 -3.57 21.40
CA GLY A 138 8.22 -4.51 20.98
C GLY A 138 8.46 -5.01 19.56
N ILE A 139 8.06 -6.25 19.25
CA ILE A 139 8.18 -6.82 17.90
C ILE A 139 6.97 -6.38 17.07
N ASN A 140 7.15 -5.45 16.14
CA ASN A 140 6.07 -4.92 15.32
C ASN A 140 6.52 -4.50 13.92
N ALA A 141 5.57 -4.53 12.98
CA ALA A 141 5.72 -4.02 11.62
C ALA A 141 4.37 -3.55 11.09
N PHE A 142 4.36 -2.62 10.14
CA PHE A 142 3.14 -2.12 9.50
C PHE A 142 3.40 -1.61 8.08
N ALA A 143 2.37 -1.69 7.23
CA ALA A 143 2.29 -0.98 5.96
C ALA A 143 1.29 0.20 6.03
N ALA A 144 1.69 1.36 5.52
CA ALA A 144 0.83 2.54 5.45
C ALA A 144 0.90 3.21 4.07
N GLY A 145 -0.23 3.72 3.57
CA GLY A 145 -0.34 4.35 2.25
C GLY A 145 -1.78 4.39 1.71
N LEU A 146 -2.00 5.12 0.62
CA LEU A 146 -3.27 5.18 -0.10
C LEU A 146 -3.25 4.34 -1.39
N THR A 147 -2.07 4.11 -1.96
CA THR A 147 -1.76 3.31 -3.14
C THR A 147 -0.49 2.49 -2.89
N ALA A 148 -0.15 1.60 -3.83
CA ALA A 148 1.15 0.91 -3.78
C ALA A 148 2.33 1.88 -4.02
N ASN A 149 2.10 2.98 -4.75
CA ASN A 149 3.13 3.95 -5.10
C ASN A 149 3.54 4.83 -3.91
N ASP A 150 2.63 5.12 -2.98
CA ASP A 150 2.90 5.92 -1.76
C ASP A 150 2.98 5.09 -0.48
N ALA A 151 3.10 3.76 -0.62
CA ALA A 151 3.25 2.83 0.48
C ALA A 151 4.61 3.02 1.18
N VAL A 152 4.61 2.86 2.49
CA VAL A 152 5.81 2.74 3.33
C VAL A 152 5.69 1.50 4.20
N ILE A 153 6.84 0.96 4.62
CA ILE A 153 6.91 -0.11 5.60
C ILE A 153 7.59 0.43 6.87
N GLY A 154 6.90 0.35 8.00
CA GLY A 154 7.46 0.63 9.31
C GLY A 154 7.81 -0.68 10.03
N VAL A 155 8.97 -0.73 10.68
CA VAL A 155 9.42 -1.88 11.48
C VAL A 155 10.00 -1.34 12.78
N THR A 156 9.84 -2.05 13.89
CA THR A 156 10.47 -1.67 15.17
C THR A 156 11.87 -2.25 15.31
N ARG A 157 12.71 -1.62 16.13
CA ARG A 157 14.03 -2.16 16.52
C ARG A 157 13.89 -3.57 17.12
N GLY A 158 12.88 -3.80 17.95
CA GLY A 158 12.55 -5.11 18.51
C GLY A 158 12.36 -6.20 17.44
N THR A 159 11.75 -5.88 16.29
CA THR A 159 11.61 -6.83 15.18
C THR A 159 12.94 -7.20 14.56
N LEU A 160 13.83 -6.23 14.36
CA LEU A 160 15.14 -6.47 13.77
C LEU A 160 16.05 -7.30 14.68
N ASP A 161 15.96 -7.08 15.98
CA ASP A 161 16.81 -7.77 16.96
C ASP A 161 16.28 -9.17 17.29
N ALA A 162 14.96 -9.37 17.29
CA ALA A 162 14.33 -10.63 17.69
C ALA A 162 14.16 -11.66 16.56
N LEU A 163 13.95 -11.18 15.33
CA LEU A 163 13.62 -12.05 14.20
C LEU A 163 14.87 -12.41 13.39
N ASP A 164 14.92 -13.67 12.96
CA ASP A 164 15.87 -14.08 11.93
C ASP A 164 15.41 -13.61 10.53
N ARG A 165 16.20 -13.96 9.51
CA ARG A 165 15.93 -13.51 8.14
C ARG A 165 14.62 -14.08 7.59
N ASP A 166 14.31 -15.34 7.86
CA ASP A 166 13.15 -16.03 7.30
C ASP A 166 11.86 -15.59 8.02
N GLU A 167 11.94 -15.39 9.33
CA GLU A 167 10.88 -14.77 10.13
C GLU A 167 10.61 -13.34 9.71
N LEU A 168 11.66 -12.53 9.52
CA LEU A 168 11.53 -11.18 9.00
C LEU A 168 10.90 -11.18 7.61
N GLN A 169 11.33 -12.10 6.72
CA GLN A 169 10.71 -12.26 5.40
C GLN A 169 9.22 -12.63 5.50
N GLY A 170 8.84 -13.51 6.44
CA GLY A 170 7.45 -13.85 6.71
C GLY A 170 6.62 -12.64 7.14
N VAL A 171 7.12 -11.83 8.07
CA VAL A 171 6.45 -10.60 8.53
C VAL A 171 6.35 -9.56 7.41
N ILE A 172 7.42 -9.33 6.66
CA ILE A 172 7.38 -8.38 5.54
C ILE A 172 6.43 -8.88 4.44
N ALA A 173 6.41 -10.17 4.13
CA ALA A 173 5.46 -10.74 3.17
C ALA A 173 3.99 -10.55 3.62
N HIS A 174 3.72 -10.65 4.93
CA HIS A 174 2.43 -10.31 5.51
C HIS A 174 2.06 -8.83 5.24
N GLU A 175 2.98 -7.90 5.48
CA GLU A 175 2.76 -6.47 5.20
C GLU A 175 2.55 -6.18 3.70
N PHE A 176 3.29 -6.84 2.81
CA PHE A 176 3.06 -6.72 1.36
C PHE A 176 1.68 -7.23 0.94
N SER A 177 1.10 -8.22 1.64
CA SER A 177 -0.29 -8.65 1.40
C SER A 177 -1.28 -7.52 1.65
N HIS A 178 -1.05 -6.67 2.66
CA HIS A 178 -1.88 -5.50 2.90
C HIS A 178 -1.74 -4.41 1.84
N ILE A 179 -0.53 -4.22 1.31
CA ILE A 179 -0.29 -3.32 0.17
C ILE A 179 -1.06 -3.83 -1.05
N PHE A 180 -0.88 -5.10 -1.39
CA PHE A 180 -1.48 -5.73 -2.56
C PHE A 180 -3.02 -5.76 -2.50
N ASN A 181 -3.59 -6.13 -1.35
CA ASN A 181 -5.04 -6.22 -1.18
C ASN A 181 -5.72 -4.85 -0.92
N GLY A 182 -4.96 -3.75 -0.92
CA GLY A 182 -5.48 -2.40 -0.72
C GLY A 182 -6.04 -2.14 0.67
N ASP A 183 -5.53 -2.85 1.68
CA ASP A 183 -5.93 -2.72 3.09
C ASP A 183 -5.70 -1.32 3.64
N MET A 184 -4.54 -0.75 3.29
CA MET A 184 -4.09 0.54 3.81
C MET A 184 -5.10 1.66 3.51
N ARG A 185 -5.61 1.72 2.27
CA ARG A 185 -6.62 2.71 1.86
C ARG A 185 -7.92 2.56 2.64
N MET A 186 -8.37 1.33 2.85
CA MET A 186 -9.56 1.04 3.63
C MET A 186 -9.36 1.50 5.08
N ASN A 187 -8.22 1.18 5.68
CA ASN A 187 -7.88 1.54 7.05
C ASN A 187 -7.84 3.06 7.26
N ILE A 188 -7.23 3.82 6.34
CA ILE A 188 -7.21 5.30 6.40
C ILE A 188 -8.63 5.87 6.33
N ARG A 189 -9.49 5.37 5.42
CA ARG A 189 -10.88 5.84 5.31
C ARG A 189 -11.67 5.56 6.58
N LEU A 190 -11.51 4.37 7.16
CA LEU A 190 -12.19 4.01 8.40
C LEU A 190 -11.71 4.87 9.57
N MET A 191 -10.41 5.16 9.67
CA MET A 191 -9.88 6.10 10.67
C MET A 191 -10.50 7.49 10.54
N GLY A 192 -10.68 7.98 9.31
CA GLY A 192 -11.37 9.25 9.05
C GLY A 192 -12.81 9.25 9.60
N VAL A 193 -13.63 8.28 9.21
CA VAL A 193 -15.03 8.18 9.66
C VAL A 193 -15.13 8.03 11.18
N LEU A 194 -14.28 7.20 11.77
CA LEU A 194 -14.23 7.00 13.23
C LEU A 194 -13.84 8.28 13.97
N HIS A 195 -12.92 9.08 13.42
CA HIS A 195 -12.58 10.38 13.97
C HIS A 195 -13.77 11.35 13.93
N GLY A 196 -14.53 11.36 12.82
CA GLY A 196 -15.78 12.12 12.73
C GLY A 196 -16.80 11.75 13.81
N ILE A 197 -16.98 10.45 14.07
CA ILE A 197 -17.86 9.97 15.16
C ILE A 197 -17.31 10.38 16.54
N LEU A 198 -15.99 10.26 16.74
CA LEU A 198 -15.33 10.62 17.99
C LEU A 198 -15.52 12.11 18.34
N LEU A 199 -15.59 13.00 17.34
CA LEU A 199 -15.82 14.43 17.58
C LEU A 199 -17.16 14.71 18.28
N ILE A 200 -18.18 13.87 18.10
CA ILE A 200 -19.45 14.00 18.82
C ILE A 200 -19.23 13.78 20.33
N GLY A 201 -18.47 12.75 20.68
CA GLY A 201 -18.12 12.45 22.07
C GLY A 201 -17.23 13.53 22.68
N LEU A 202 -16.28 14.04 21.88
CA LEU A 202 -15.38 15.12 22.29
C LEU A 202 -16.13 16.45 22.47
N ALA A 203 -17.13 16.75 21.65
CA ALA A 203 -18.03 17.89 21.84
C ALA A 203 -18.79 17.78 23.16
N GLY A 204 -19.32 16.59 23.49
CA GLY A 204 -19.93 16.32 24.79
C GLY A 204 -18.96 16.52 25.96
N TYR A 205 -17.73 16.02 25.83
CA TYR A 205 -16.66 16.21 26.83
C TYR A 205 -16.32 17.70 27.04
N TYR A 206 -16.11 18.47 25.97
CA TYR A 206 -15.81 19.89 26.09
C TYR A 206 -17.01 20.68 26.62
N LEU A 207 -18.24 20.29 26.29
CA LEU A 207 -19.45 20.88 26.84
C LEU A 207 -19.53 20.67 28.36
N LEU A 208 -19.26 19.45 28.85
CA LEU A 208 -19.17 19.15 30.29
C LEU A 208 -18.04 19.92 30.99
N ARG A 209 -16.93 20.17 30.30
CA ARG A 209 -15.84 20.98 30.84
C ARG A 209 -16.23 22.45 30.91
N ALA A 210 -16.92 22.97 29.90
CA ALA A 210 -17.41 24.35 29.86
C ALA A 210 -18.46 24.64 30.94
N THR A 211 -19.38 23.70 31.23
CA THR A 211 -20.39 23.88 32.28
C THR A 211 -19.77 24.03 33.68
N ARG A 212 -18.58 23.47 33.94
CA ARG A 212 -17.84 23.67 35.20
C ARG A 212 -17.39 25.12 35.41
N TYR A 213 -17.11 25.86 34.34
CA TYR A 213 -16.70 27.27 34.43
C TYR A 213 -17.91 28.22 34.51
N VAL A 214 -19.06 27.81 33.97
CA VAL A 214 -20.32 28.58 34.05
C VAL A 214 -20.97 28.49 35.44
N GLY A 215 -20.71 27.43 36.22
CA GLY A 215 -21.26 27.23 37.57
C GLY A 215 -20.74 28.18 38.68
N SER A 216 -19.82 29.10 38.39
CA SER A 216 -19.22 30.01 39.38
C SER A 216 -20.02 31.31 39.59
N SER A 217 -20.88 31.74 38.65
CA SER A 217 -21.66 32.97 38.81
C SER A 217 -23.00 32.71 39.52
N ARG A 218 -23.01 32.88 40.85
CA ARG A 218 -24.23 32.99 41.66
C ARG A 218 -25.04 34.23 41.28
N SER A 219 -26.07 34.13 40.44
CA SER A 219 -27.34 34.89 40.58
C SER A 219 -28.29 34.71 39.37
N SER A 220 -29.32 33.90 39.52
CA SER A 220 -30.74 34.28 39.37
C SER A 220 -31.61 33.03 39.31
N ARG A 221 -32.80 33.11 39.92
CA ARG A 221 -33.76 32.00 40.15
C ARG A 221 -34.36 31.36 38.87
N GLY A 222 -33.88 31.72 37.66
CA GLY A 222 -34.27 31.11 36.38
C GLY A 222 -33.14 30.34 35.66
N SER A 223 -31.90 30.38 36.18
CA SER A 223 -30.71 29.84 35.49
C SER A 223 -30.44 28.34 35.76
N GLY A 224 -31.16 27.70 36.69
CA GLY A 224 -30.90 26.31 37.09
C GLY A 224 -31.20 25.28 36.00
N ASN A 225 -32.26 25.50 35.22
CA ASN A 225 -32.69 24.56 34.17
C ASN A 225 -31.74 24.53 32.98
N ILE A 226 -31.12 25.66 32.62
CA ILE A 226 -30.16 25.75 31.52
C ILE A 226 -28.87 25.01 31.87
N GLY A 227 -28.35 25.18 33.09
CA GLY A 227 -27.15 24.47 33.54
C GLY A 227 -27.33 22.95 33.56
N LEU A 228 -28.49 22.48 34.05
CA LEU A 228 -28.85 21.07 34.03
C LEU A 228 -29.03 20.54 32.59
N ALA A 229 -29.69 21.30 31.71
CA ALA A 229 -29.86 20.95 30.30
C ALA A 229 -28.51 20.80 29.57
N LEU A 230 -27.57 21.72 29.79
CA LEU A 230 -26.22 21.64 29.20
C LEU A 230 -25.42 20.46 29.77
N LEU A 231 -25.58 20.13 31.06
CA LEU A 231 -24.96 18.97 31.68
C LEU A 231 -25.50 17.67 31.09
N VAL A 232 -26.83 17.51 31.00
CA VAL A 232 -27.47 16.33 30.41
C VAL A 232 -27.10 16.19 28.93
N LEU A 233 -27.09 17.29 28.18
CA LEU A 233 -26.65 17.29 26.78
C LEU A 233 -25.18 16.88 26.65
N GLY A 234 -24.29 17.44 27.46
CA GLY A 234 -22.86 17.11 27.44
C GLY A 234 -22.59 15.66 27.79
N LEU A 235 -23.24 15.15 28.84
CA LEU A 235 -23.13 13.74 29.25
C LEU A 235 -23.71 12.80 28.19
N GLY A 236 -24.88 13.13 27.64
CA GLY A 236 -25.52 12.34 26.60
C GLY A 236 -24.68 12.27 25.33
N LEU A 237 -24.14 13.40 24.85
CA LEU A 237 -23.26 13.44 23.67
C LEU A 237 -21.95 12.67 23.92
N LEU A 238 -21.38 12.76 25.13
CA LEU A 238 -20.21 11.97 25.51
C LEU A 238 -20.52 10.48 25.42
N VAL A 239 -21.59 10.01 26.06
CA VAL A 239 -21.95 8.58 26.05
C VAL A 239 -22.26 8.11 24.64
N ILE A 240 -23.07 8.83 23.87
CA ILE A 240 -23.44 8.45 22.49
C ILE A 240 -22.20 8.44 21.59
N GLY A 241 -21.35 9.46 21.66
CA GLY A 241 -20.15 9.57 20.83
C GLY A 241 -19.11 8.49 21.13
N TYR A 242 -18.80 8.26 22.41
CA TYR A 242 -17.86 7.21 22.81
C TYR A 242 -18.42 5.80 22.56
N ALA A 243 -19.73 5.58 22.75
CA ALA A 243 -20.37 4.31 22.39
C ALA A 243 -20.33 4.08 20.88
N GLY A 244 -20.65 5.10 20.07
CA GLY A 244 -20.55 5.03 18.61
C GLY A 244 -19.13 4.74 18.14
N PHE A 245 -18.13 5.40 18.73
CA PHE A 245 -16.73 5.13 18.48
C PHE A 245 -16.36 3.68 18.84
N PHE A 246 -16.77 3.20 20.02
CA PHE A 246 -16.54 1.83 20.47
C PHE A 246 -17.13 0.79 19.49
N PHE A 247 -18.40 0.93 19.10
CA PHE A 247 -19.03 0.00 18.16
C PHE A 247 -18.42 0.09 16.75
N GLY A 248 -18.04 1.29 16.30
CA GLY A 248 -17.30 1.46 15.05
C GLY A 248 -15.95 0.73 15.06
N GLN A 249 -15.21 0.85 16.17
CA GLN A 249 -13.95 0.14 16.39
C GLN A 249 -14.16 -1.39 16.40
N TRP A 250 -15.23 -1.86 17.03
CA TRP A 250 -15.58 -3.28 17.07
C TRP A 250 -15.95 -3.86 15.69
N ILE A 251 -16.74 -3.11 14.91
CA ILE A 251 -17.07 -3.47 13.52
C ILE A 251 -15.78 -3.55 12.68
N LYS A 252 -14.92 -2.54 12.79
CA LYS A 252 -13.61 -2.50 12.11
C LYS A 252 -12.74 -3.69 12.49
N ALA A 253 -12.57 -3.96 13.79
CA ALA A 253 -11.76 -5.06 14.29
C ALA A 253 -12.23 -6.42 13.74
N THR A 254 -13.54 -6.61 13.60
CA THR A 254 -14.10 -7.87 13.08
C THR A 254 -13.75 -8.13 11.63
N VAL A 255 -13.72 -7.10 10.78
CA VAL A 255 -13.25 -7.25 9.39
C VAL A 255 -11.74 -7.33 9.32
N SER A 256 -11.03 -6.51 10.09
CA SER A 256 -9.56 -6.54 10.16
C SER A 256 -9.06 -7.96 10.42
N ARG A 257 -9.60 -8.62 11.45
CA ARG A 257 -9.25 -10.00 11.83
C ARG A 257 -9.31 -11.01 10.69
N GLN A 258 -10.19 -10.83 9.72
CA GLN A 258 -10.30 -11.75 8.59
C GLN A 258 -9.28 -11.49 7.51
N ARG A 259 -8.90 -10.22 7.36
CA ARG A 259 -7.85 -9.80 6.45
C ARG A 259 -6.49 -10.22 6.99
N GLU A 260 -6.31 -10.25 8.31
CA GLU A 260 -5.15 -10.86 8.96
C GLU A 260 -4.96 -12.33 8.60
N TYR A 261 -6.02 -13.16 8.69
CA TYR A 261 -5.92 -14.58 8.29
C TYR A 261 -5.60 -14.76 6.80
N LEU A 262 -6.11 -13.85 5.96
CA LEU A 262 -5.79 -13.84 4.53
C LEU A 262 -4.33 -13.43 4.32
N ALA A 263 -3.85 -12.42 5.05
CA ALA A 263 -2.48 -11.94 4.99
C ALA A 263 -1.48 -12.98 5.48
N ASP A 264 -1.80 -13.73 6.55
CA ASP A 264 -1.00 -14.88 7.01
C ASP A 264 -0.90 -15.97 5.95
N ALA A 265 -2.03 -16.33 5.34
CA ALA A 265 -2.05 -17.32 4.26
C ALA A 265 -1.26 -16.83 3.03
N SER A 266 -1.38 -15.54 2.70
CA SER A 266 -0.58 -14.90 1.64
C SER A 266 0.90 -14.89 1.98
N ALA A 267 1.30 -14.60 3.23
CA ALA A 267 2.70 -14.61 3.65
C ALA A 267 3.32 -16.00 3.45
N VAL A 268 2.60 -17.06 3.83
CA VAL A 268 3.01 -18.44 3.55
C VAL A 268 3.09 -18.71 2.05
N GLN A 269 2.12 -18.22 1.26
CA GLN A 269 2.12 -18.41 -0.19
C GLN A 269 3.32 -17.71 -0.87
N PHE A 270 3.62 -16.50 -0.43
CA PHE A 270 4.65 -15.63 -0.98
C PHE A 270 6.04 -16.19 -0.66
N THR A 271 6.25 -16.60 0.60
CA THR A 271 7.55 -17.12 1.05
C THR A 271 7.74 -18.62 0.82
N ARG A 272 6.63 -19.36 0.71
CA ARG A 272 6.57 -20.84 0.79
C ARG A 272 7.26 -21.44 2.00
N ASN A 273 7.46 -20.61 3.02
CA ASN A 273 8.02 -20.97 4.30
C ASN A 273 6.96 -20.70 5.39
N ARG A 274 6.34 -21.78 5.87
CA ARG A 274 5.38 -21.69 6.99
C ARG A 274 6.06 -21.30 8.29
N ASP A 275 7.30 -21.76 8.46
CA ASP A 275 8.07 -21.56 9.68
C ASP A 275 8.50 -20.11 9.86
N GLY A 276 8.69 -19.35 8.77
CA GLY A 276 8.99 -17.92 8.85
C GLY A 276 7.91 -17.13 9.59
N ILE A 277 6.69 -17.06 9.05
CA ILE A 277 5.59 -16.32 9.70
C ILE A 277 5.14 -17.00 11.01
N ALA A 278 5.14 -18.34 11.09
CA ALA A 278 4.76 -19.03 12.33
C ALA A 278 5.79 -18.79 13.46
N GLY A 279 7.08 -18.81 13.14
CA GLY A 279 8.19 -18.51 14.06
C GLY A 279 8.12 -17.10 14.59
N ALA A 280 7.91 -16.12 13.70
CA ALA A 280 7.69 -14.73 14.08
C ALA A 280 6.50 -14.59 15.05
N LEU A 281 5.35 -15.21 14.76
CA LEU A 281 4.18 -15.17 15.65
C LEU A 281 4.43 -15.86 17.00
N LYS A 282 5.18 -16.97 17.03
CA LYS A 282 5.60 -17.66 18.26
C LYS A 282 6.50 -16.77 19.11
N LYS A 283 7.40 -15.99 18.49
CA LYS A 283 8.29 -15.02 19.16
C LYS A 283 7.54 -13.78 19.67
N ILE A 284 6.59 -13.26 18.90
CA ILE A 284 5.72 -12.16 19.32
C ILE A 284 4.93 -12.54 20.57
N GLY A 285 4.36 -13.75 20.60
CA GLY A 285 3.59 -14.22 21.77
C GLY A 285 4.44 -14.59 22.99
N GLY A 286 5.75 -14.81 22.82
CA GLY A 286 6.68 -15.13 23.89
C GLY A 286 7.48 -13.92 24.43
N SER A 287 7.39 -12.77 23.76
CA SER A 287 8.07 -11.54 24.19
C SER A 287 7.38 -10.91 25.41
N VAL A 288 8.16 -10.49 26.41
CA VAL A 288 7.65 -9.83 27.65
C VAL A 288 6.94 -8.51 27.35
N MET A 289 7.41 -7.76 26.34
CA MET A 289 6.74 -6.55 25.86
C MET A 289 5.72 -6.82 24.74
N GLY A 290 5.65 -8.06 24.22
CA GLY A 290 4.85 -8.38 23.04
C GLY A 290 5.19 -7.48 21.85
N SER A 291 4.16 -6.83 21.29
CA SER A 291 4.29 -5.79 20.25
C SER A 291 3.77 -4.41 20.72
N LEU A 292 3.80 -4.16 22.03
CA LEU A 292 3.38 -2.87 22.60
C LEU A 292 4.38 -1.78 22.19
N LEU A 293 3.83 -0.61 21.85
CA LEU A 293 4.59 0.60 21.55
C LEU A 293 4.36 1.63 22.67
N GLU A 294 5.40 2.37 23.07
CA GLU A 294 5.35 3.37 24.16
C GLU A 294 4.92 4.77 23.67
N SER A 295 4.89 5.00 22.35
CA SER A 295 4.59 6.32 21.78
C SER A 295 3.20 6.87 22.18
N PRO A 296 3.06 8.17 22.55
CA PRO A 296 1.77 8.80 22.86
C PRO A 296 0.76 8.75 21.70
N ALA A 297 1.25 8.70 20.46
CA ALA A 297 0.42 8.53 19.25
C ALA A 297 -0.11 7.09 19.10
N ALA A 298 0.56 6.09 19.70
CA ALA A 298 0.23 4.68 19.49
C ALA A 298 -1.21 4.31 19.87
N ARG A 299 -1.80 4.98 20.87
CA ARG A 299 -3.22 4.77 21.24
C ARG A 299 -4.21 5.14 20.13
N GLN A 300 -3.86 6.05 19.22
CA GLN A 300 -4.72 6.42 18.09
C GLN A 300 -4.52 5.51 16.86
N TYR A 301 -3.37 4.82 16.78
CA TYR A 301 -2.96 3.96 15.66
C TYR A 301 -2.91 2.47 16.02
N SER A 302 -3.63 2.05 17.07
CA SER A 302 -3.66 0.68 17.60
C SER A 302 -3.99 -0.44 16.60
N HIS A 303 -4.41 -0.07 15.39
CA HIS A 303 -4.82 -0.97 14.31
C HIS A 303 -3.67 -1.40 13.39
N ALA A 304 -2.47 -0.83 13.54
CA ALA A 304 -1.29 -1.16 12.76
C ALA A 304 -0.36 -2.16 13.47
N TYR A 305 -0.81 -2.80 14.57
CA TYR A 305 0.10 -3.45 15.53
C TYR A 305 -0.26 -4.90 15.81
N PHE A 306 0.71 -5.81 15.66
CA PHE A 306 0.51 -7.27 15.73
C PHE A 306 -0.17 -7.82 17.00
N SER A 307 -0.12 -7.12 18.14
CA SER A 307 -0.74 -7.46 19.42
C SER A 307 -0.73 -6.28 20.42
N THR A 308 -1.56 -6.34 21.45
CA THR A 308 -1.44 -5.50 22.65
C THR A 308 -1.39 -6.46 23.84
N GLY A 309 -0.33 -6.35 24.65
CA GLY A 309 -0.08 -7.24 25.77
C GLY A 309 -1.07 -7.02 26.92
N VAL A 310 -1.58 -8.13 27.46
CA VAL A 310 -2.34 -8.33 28.72
C VAL A 310 -3.87 -8.08 28.70
N GLY A 311 -4.63 -9.16 28.50
CA GLY A 311 -5.52 -9.69 29.55
C GLY A 311 -6.98 -9.20 29.73
N GLY A 312 -7.57 -8.36 28.87
CA GLY A 312 -8.98 -7.94 29.00
C GLY A 312 -9.96 -8.59 28.00
N PHE A 313 -11.14 -9.07 28.46
CA PHE A 313 -12.24 -9.51 27.57
C PHE A 313 -12.74 -8.38 26.65
N LEU A 314 -12.79 -7.14 27.14
CA LEU A 314 -13.16 -5.96 26.36
C LEU A 314 -12.06 -5.55 25.35
N GLU A 315 -10.80 -5.85 25.62
CA GLU A 315 -9.67 -5.58 24.70
C GLU A 315 -9.56 -6.65 23.60
N SER A 316 -9.85 -7.92 23.90
CA SER A 316 -10.00 -8.96 22.87
C SER A 316 -11.11 -8.65 21.85
N LEU A 317 -12.13 -7.88 22.26
CA LEU A 317 -13.20 -7.45 21.36
C LEU A 317 -12.75 -6.31 20.42
N LEU A 318 -11.88 -5.41 20.88
CA LEU A 318 -11.34 -4.27 20.13
C LEU A 318 -10.00 -4.54 19.41
N ALA A 319 -9.35 -5.68 19.70
CA ALA A 319 -8.12 -6.10 19.04
C ALA A 319 -8.33 -6.30 17.53
N THR A 320 -7.53 -5.60 16.73
CA THR A 320 -7.55 -5.69 15.26
C THR A 320 -6.94 -6.98 14.73
N HIS A 321 -6.07 -7.60 15.51
CA HIS A 321 -5.48 -8.89 15.18
C HIS A 321 -6.20 -10.02 15.91
N PRO A 322 -6.39 -11.18 15.26
CA PRO A 322 -6.91 -12.36 15.93
C PRO A 322 -5.93 -12.86 17.00
N PRO A 323 -6.41 -13.65 17.98
CA PRO A 323 -5.54 -14.29 18.96
C PRO A 323 -4.39 -15.04 18.26
N LEU A 324 -3.15 -14.82 18.74
CA LEU A 324 -1.94 -15.41 18.15
C LEU A 324 -2.05 -16.93 18.04
N GLU A 325 -2.59 -17.60 19.06
CA GLU A 325 -2.81 -19.05 19.04
C GLU A 325 -3.66 -19.51 17.85
N LYS A 326 -4.72 -18.75 17.49
CA LYS A 326 -5.57 -19.11 16.34
C LYS A 326 -4.82 -18.92 15.02
N ARG A 327 -4.03 -17.84 14.90
CA ARG A 327 -3.19 -17.59 13.72
C ARG A 327 -2.14 -18.68 13.56
N ILE A 328 -1.38 -18.97 14.62
CA ILE A 328 -0.34 -19.99 14.62
C ILE A 328 -0.94 -21.37 14.29
N ARG A 329 -2.05 -21.79 14.91
CA ARG A 329 -2.67 -23.09 14.59
C ARG A 329 -3.19 -23.20 13.16
N GLN A 330 -3.58 -22.07 12.56
CA GLN A 330 -4.03 -22.06 11.17
C GLN A 330 -2.86 -22.20 10.19
N ILE A 331 -1.70 -21.64 10.55
CA ILE A 331 -0.46 -21.72 9.75
C ILE A 331 0.31 -23.00 10.02
N ASP A 332 0.43 -23.42 11.28
CA ASP A 332 1.14 -24.59 11.78
C ASP A 332 0.21 -25.39 12.72
N PRO A 333 -0.57 -26.33 12.16
CA PRO A 333 -1.46 -27.20 12.92
C PRO A 333 -0.73 -28.13 13.89
N ARG A 334 0.59 -28.29 13.78
CA ARG A 334 1.41 -29.15 14.65
C ARG A 334 1.98 -28.41 15.84
N TRP A 335 1.69 -27.11 15.98
CA TRP A 335 2.20 -26.31 17.08
C TRP A 335 1.72 -26.85 18.44
N ASP A 336 2.67 -26.98 19.37
CA ASP A 336 2.52 -27.53 20.72
C ASP A 336 1.88 -26.57 21.73
N GLY A 337 1.56 -25.34 21.31
CA GLY A 337 0.96 -24.30 22.15
C GLY A 337 1.97 -23.50 22.98
N ARG A 338 3.28 -23.71 22.79
CA ARG A 338 4.32 -22.98 23.53
C ARG A 338 4.86 -21.81 22.72
N PHE A 339 4.91 -20.64 23.34
CA PHE A 339 5.55 -19.47 22.77
C PHE A 339 7.07 -19.52 22.98
N VAL A 340 7.81 -18.88 22.08
CA VAL A 340 9.28 -18.84 22.10
C VAL A 340 9.69 -17.47 22.59
N THR A 341 10.47 -17.40 23.68
CA THR A 341 11.07 -16.14 24.11
C THR A 341 12.18 -15.75 23.13
N PRO A 342 12.14 -14.56 22.51
CA PRO A 342 13.24 -14.09 21.67
C PRO A 342 14.54 -14.06 22.47
N LYS A 343 15.59 -14.70 21.95
CA LYS A 343 16.94 -14.57 22.52
C LYS A 343 17.54 -13.28 21.95
N PRO A 344 18.15 -12.39 22.77
CA PRO A 344 18.91 -11.26 22.23
C PRO A 344 20.01 -11.79 21.28
N PRO A 345 20.34 -11.07 20.20
CA PRO A 345 21.21 -11.60 19.16
C PRO A 345 22.57 -12.00 19.74
N ALA A 346 23.02 -13.20 19.40
CA ALA A 346 24.41 -13.59 19.55
C ALA A 346 25.25 -12.74 18.58
N SER A 347 26.50 -12.46 18.97
CA SER A 347 27.45 -11.62 18.25
C SER A 347 27.55 -11.94 16.75
N ALA A 348 27.93 -10.93 15.94
CA ALA A 348 28.01 -10.96 14.48
C ALA A 348 28.77 -12.17 13.87
N ASP A 349 29.61 -12.83 14.66
CA ASP A 349 30.36 -14.02 14.24
C ASP A 349 29.46 -15.26 14.01
N ASP A 350 28.38 -15.45 14.79
CA ASP A 350 27.49 -16.62 14.67
C ASP A 350 26.55 -16.52 13.44
N ALA A 351 26.23 -15.30 12.99
CA ALA A 351 25.34 -15.07 11.84
C ALA A 351 26.00 -15.45 10.51
N THR A 352 27.33 -15.44 10.45
CA THR A 352 28.13 -15.71 9.25
C THR A 352 28.32 -17.23 9.05
N GLU A 353 28.39 -18.00 10.13
CA GLU A 353 28.46 -19.47 10.07
C GLU A 353 27.09 -20.12 9.76
N ALA A 354 26.00 -19.57 10.28
CA ALA A 354 24.65 -20.08 10.00
C ALA A 354 24.25 -19.88 8.53
N THR A 355 24.57 -18.72 7.95
CA THR A 355 24.27 -18.40 6.54
C THR A 355 25.05 -19.28 5.55
N THR A 356 26.34 -19.55 5.83
CA THR A 356 27.19 -20.37 4.96
C THR A 356 26.86 -21.87 5.02
N ALA A 357 26.35 -22.37 6.15
CA ALA A 357 25.85 -23.74 6.28
C ALA A 357 24.51 -23.94 5.55
N GLN A 358 23.57 -22.99 5.69
CA GLN A 358 22.25 -23.06 5.03
C GLN A 358 22.34 -22.88 3.50
N GLU A 359 23.23 -22.02 3.00
CA GLU A 359 23.47 -21.88 1.56
C GLU A 359 24.08 -23.15 0.93
N ARG A 360 24.87 -23.91 1.70
CA ARG A 360 25.46 -25.18 1.25
C ARG A 360 24.44 -26.32 1.18
N ASP A 361 23.50 -26.38 2.12
CA ASP A 361 22.45 -27.41 2.09
C ASP A 361 21.39 -27.12 1.01
N MET A 362 21.06 -25.85 0.77
CA MET A 362 20.14 -25.44 -0.30
C MET A 362 20.72 -25.76 -1.69
N ARG A 363 22.03 -25.59 -1.89
CA ARG A 363 22.71 -25.92 -3.17
C ARG A 363 22.78 -27.43 -3.44
N ARG A 364 22.67 -28.27 -2.42
CA ARG A 364 22.71 -29.74 -2.57
C ARG A 364 21.33 -30.36 -2.87
N ALA A 365 20.24 -29.70 -2.50
CA ALA A 365 18.88 -30.19 -2.74
C ALA A 365 18.32 -29.81 -4.13
N VAL A 366 18.95 -28.89 -4.87
CA VAL A 366 18.44 -28.36 -6.16
C VAL A 366 18.84 -29.22 -7.38
N VAL A 367 19.66 -30.27 -7.21
CA VAL A 367 20.04 -31.18 -8.31
C VAL A 367 19.36 -32.54 -8.16
N THR A 368 18.03 -32.61 -8.15
CA THR A 368 17.24 -33.76 -8.64
C THR A 368 15.75 -33.50 -8.48
N THR A 369 15.09 -32.96 -9.51
CA THR A 369 13.91 -33.55 -10.18
C THR A 369 13.26 -32.51 -11.09
N THR A 370 13.61 -32.58 -12.37
CA THR A 370 12.79 -32.06 -13.45
C THR A 370 11.60 -33.01 -13.64
N VAL A 371 10.36 -32.52 -13.55
CA VAL A 371 9.20 -33.18 -14.19
C VAL A 371 8.29 -32.12 -14.78
N LEU A 372 7.94 -32.38 -16.04
CA LEU A 372 7.09 -31.62 -16.96
C LEU A 372 5.63 -31.45 -16.49
N ALA A 373 5.00 -30.50 -17.17
CA ALA A 373 3.59 -30.41 -17.55
C ALA A 373 2.66 -29.56 -16.66
N GLY A 374 2.33 -28.38 -17.20
CA GLY A 374 0.94 -28.03 -17.42
C GLY A 374 0.45 -26.76 -16.74
N VAL A 375 0.71 -25.59 -17.32
CA VAL A 375 -0.18 -24.42 -17.22
C VAL A 375 -0.10 -23.55 -18.48
N LEU A 376 -0.63 -24.04 -19.60
CA LEU A 376 -0.97 -23.21 -20.77
C LEU A 376 -2.47 -22.95 -20.74
N SER A 377 -2.89 -21.95 -19.96
CA SER A 377 -4.25 -21.41 -20.01
C SER A 377 -4.21 -19.92 -19.68
N PRO A 378 -4.82 -19.06 -20.52
CA PRO A 378 -5.00 -17.63 -20.23
C PRO A 378 -5.71 -17.37 -18.90
N ASP A 379 -6.49 -18.32 -18.37
CA ASP A 379 -7.14 -18.16 -17.06
C ASP A 379 -6.20 -18.45 -15.88
N ALA A 380 -5.14 -19.22 -16.09
CA ALA A 380 -4.16 -19.54 -15.06
C ALA A 380 -3.05 -18.48 -14.96
N ALA A 381 -2.58 -17.92 -16.09
CA ALA A 381 -1.77 -16.71 -16.08
C ALA A 381 -2.46 -15.54 -15.37
N VAL A 382 -3.79 -15.54 -15.40
CA VAL A 382 -4.65 -14.53 -14.77
C VAL A 382 -4.92 -14.84 -13.30
N ALA A 383 -4.83 -16.11 -12.89
CA ALA A 383 -4.76 -16.48 -11.48
C ALA A 383 -3.41 -16.10 -10.85
N THR A 384 -2.35 -15.98 -11.67
CA THR A 384 -1.01 -15.50 -11.27
C THR A 384 -0.97 -13.98 -11.02
N ILE A 385 -1.92 -13.22 -11.59
CA ILE A 385 -2.08 -11.79 -11.32
C ILE A 385 -2.51 -11.62 -9.85
N GLY A 386 -1.50 -11.45 -8.99
CA GLY A 386 -1.67 -11.27 -7.55
C GLY A 386 -1.32 -12.44 -6.66
N SER A 387 -0.72 -13.50 -7.20
CA SER A 387 -0.04 -14.50 -6.39
C SER A 387 1.47 -14.28 -6.48
N LEU A 388 2.09 -13.78 -5.41
CA LEU A 388 3.52 -14.05 -5.25
C LEU A 388 3.67 -15.52 -4.91
N ASP A 389 4.49 -16.23 -5.66
CA ASP A 389 4.89 -17.59 -5.34
C ASP A 389 6.40 -17.64 -5.20
N GLN A 390 6.92 -18.81 -4.82
CA GLN A 390 8.35 -19.00 -4.62
C GLN A 390 9.14 -18.77 -5.91
N GLU A 391 8.55 -19.03 -7.07
CA GLU A 391 9.22 -18.84 -8.35
C GLU A 391 9.45 -17.34 -8.60
N HIS A 392 8.45 -16.50 -8.34
CA HIS A 392 8.61 -15.05 -8.41
C HIS A 392 9.63 -14.53 -7.40
N VAL A 393 9.67 -15.06 -6.17
CA VAL A 393 10.67 -14.67 -5.16
C VAL A 393 12.07 -15.14 -5.53
N ALA A 394 12.22 -16.37 -6.03
CA ALA A 394 13.50 -16.90 -6.49
C ALA A 394 14.01 -16.11 -7.69
N ARG A 395 13.15 -15.86 -8.68
CA ARG A 395 13.46 -15.03 -9.84
C ARG A 395 13.82 -13.61 -9.44
N ALA A 396 13.14 -13.03 -8.46
CA ALA A 396 13.51 -11.72 -7.90
C ALA A 396 14.93 -11.73 -7.32
N ARG A 397 15.31 -12.78 -6.57
CA ARG A 397 16.68 -12.95 -6.06
C ARG A 397 17.69 -13.12 -7.18
N ASP A 398 17.37 -13.89 -8.22
CA ASP A 398 18.26 -14.09 -9.37
C ASP A 398 18.48 -12.78 -10.13
N ILE A 399 17.42 -11.99 -10.34
CA ILE A 399 17.52 -10.65 -10.93
C ILE A 399 18.40 -9.75 -10.06
N LEU A 400 18.18 -9.73 -8.75
CA LEU A 400 18.98 -8.92 -7.81
C LEU A 400 20.45 -9.35 -7.78
N ALA A 401 20.72 -10.65 -7.84
CA ALA A 401 22.07 -11.22 -7.85
C ALA A 401 22.81 -10.90 -9.16
N ALA A 402 22.08 -10.77 -10.28
CA ALA A 402 22.64 -10.41 -11.57
C ALA A 402 22.99 -8.91 -11.70
N ILE A 403 22.54 -8.05 -10.77
CA ILE A 403 22.87 -6.62 -10.78
C ILE A 403 24.30 -6.42 -10.22
N PRO A 404 25.22 -5.79 -10.98
CA PRO A 404 26.54 -5.42 -10.49
C PRO A 404 26.49 -4.56 -9.23
N GLU A 405 27.31 -4.90 -8.23
CA GLU A 405 27.39 -4.18 -6.95
C GLU A 405 27.57 -2.65 -7.09
N PRO A 406 28.43 -2.13 -7.99
CA PRO A 406 28.57 -0.68 -8.18
C PRO A 406 27.27 0.01 -8.59
N LEU A 407 26.42 -0.65 -9.38
CA LEU A 407 25.15 -0.10 -9.82
C LEU A 407 24.11 -0.14 -8.69
N ARG A 408 24.12 -1.21 -7.88
CA ARG A 408 23.26 -1.33 -6.69
C ARG A 408 23.61 -0.26 -5.64
N GLN A 409 24.90 -0.02 -5.39
CA GLN A 409 25.36 1.05 -4.51
C GLN A 409 24.98 2.43 -5.06
N ALA A 410 25.16 2.67 -6.36
CA ALA A 410 24.75 3.92 -6.98
C ALA A 410 23.25 4.19 -6.81
N ALA A 411 22.39 3.17 -6.95
CA ALA A 411 20.95 3.31 -6.75
C ALA A 411 20.58 3.76 -5.31
N ALA A 412 21.44 3.51 -4.33
CA ALA A 412 21.22 3.84 -2.91
C ALA A 412 21.63 5.28 -2.55
N GLU A 413 22.43 5.94 -3.38
CA GLU A 413 22.93 7.30 -3.12
C GLU A 413 22.23 8.35 -4.01
N PRO A 414 21.88 9.55 -3.52
CA PRO A 414 21.09 10.51 -4.31
C PRO A 414 21.74 10.91 -5.64
N LEU A 415 23.04 11.23 -5.63
CA LEU A 415 23.77 11.58 -6.86
C LEU A 415 24.00 10.35 -7.74
N GLY A 416 24.31 9.21 -7.13
CA GLY A 416 24.47 7.93 -7.82
C GLY A 416 23.19 7.48 -8.53
N ALA A 417 22.03 7.67 -7.90
CA ALA A 417 20.73 7.29 -8.45
C ALA A 417 20.41 8.12 -9.69
N CYS A 418 20.63 9.44 -9.63
CA CYS A 418 20.52 10.32 -10.79
C CYS A 418 21.49 9.87 -11.90
N ALA A 419 22.75 9.64 -11.55
CA ALA A 419 23.79 9.23 -12.49
C ALA A 419 23.48 7.91 -13.19
N LEU A 420 22.93 6.95 -12.43
CA LEU A 420 22.51 5.64 -12.88
C LEU A 420 21.36 5.72 -13.90
N ILE A 421 20.32 6.53 -13.61
CA ILE A 421 19.23 6.74 -14.56
C ILE A 421 19.76 7.38 -15.85
N TYR A 422 20.62 8.39 -15.74
CA TYR A 422 21.19 9.02 -16.93
C TYR A 422 22.02 8.04 -17.76
N GLY A 423 22.84 7.21 -17.11
CA GLY A 423 23.61 6.17 -17.79
C GLY A 423 22.72 5.16 -18.50
N MET A 424 21.59 4.74 -17.91
CA MET A 424 20.62 3.85 -18.55
C MET A 424 19.91 4.47 -19.77
N LEU A 425 19.94 5.80 -19.91
CA LEU A 425 19.41 6.53 -21.07
C LEU A 425 20.47 6.78 -22.16
N LEU A 426 21.74 6.49 -21.90
CA LEU A 426 22.78 6.65 -22.92
C LEU A 426 22.61 5.61 -24.02
N ASP A 427 22.63 6.07 -25.26
CA ASP A 427 22.48 5.21 -26.43
C ASP A 427 23.74 4.37 -26.68
N VAL A 428 23.57 3.25 -27.38
CA VAL A 428 24.67 2.36 -27.77
C VAL A 428 25.45 2.96 -28.95
N ALA A 429 24.79 3.75 -29.81
CA ALA A 429 25.39 4.38 -30.96
C ALA A 429 26.36 5.50 -30.52
N PRO A 430 27.64 5.44 -30.94
CA PRO A 430 28.69 6.32 -30.43
C PRO A 430 28.43 7.81 -30.72
N GLU A 431 27.82 8.14 -31.86
CA GLU A 431 27.50 9.53 -32.23
C GLU A 431 26.43 10.15 -31.33
N ILE A 432 25.33 9.41 -31.09
CA ILE A 432 24.24 9.83 -30.22
C ILE A 432 24.75 9.91 -28.78
N ARG A 433 25.51 8.91 -28.35
CA ARG A 433 26.10 8.85 -27.00
C ARG A 433 27.03 10.03 -26.72
N ALA A 434 27.89 10.40 -27.67
CA ALA A 434 28.77 11.55 -27.52
C ALA A 434 27.99 12.86 -27.36
N ARG A 435 26.90 13.03 -28.13
CA ARG A 435 26.00 14.18 -28.01
C ARG A 435 25.29 14.20 -26.66
N GLN A 436 24.78 13.06 -26.20
CA GLN A 436 24.14 12.93 -24.88
C GLN A 436 25.12 13.25 -23.75
N GLN A 437 26.35 12.72 -23.78
CA GLN A 437 27.39 13.01 -22.79
C GLN A 437 27.74 14.50 -22.74
N ALA A 438 27.83 15.17 -23.90
CA ALA A 438 28.06 16.63 -23.95
C ALA A 438 26.90 17.43 -23.33
N LEU A 439 25.65 17.00 -23.57
CA LEU A 439 24.47 17.62 -22.94
C LEU A 439 24.45 17.40 -21.43
N LEU A 440 24.85 16.21 -20.99
CA LEU A 440 24.95 15.82 -19.59
C LEU A 440 25.98 16.69 -18.85
N ALA A 441 27.17 16.86 -19.43
CA ALA A 441 28.22 17.73 -18.88
C ALA A 441 27.80 19.20 -18.78
N LYS A 442 26.89 19.67 -19.64
CA LYS A 442 26.42 21.06 -19.66
C LYS A 442 25.23 21.33 -18.71
N ARG A 443 24.33 20.35 -18.53
CA ARG A 443 23.06 20.55 -17.82
C ARG A 443 22.96 19.84 -16.47
N ALA A 444 23.67 18.72 -16.30
CA ALA A 444 23.71 18.03 -15.03
C ALA A 444 24.67 18.71 -14.07
N ASP A 445 24.59 18.34 -12.79
CA ASP A 445 25.62 18.67 -11.83
C ASP A 445 26.95 17.96 -12.21
N ALA A 446 28.08 18.63 -12.05
CA ALA A 446 29.38 18.11 -12.46
C ALA A 446 29.71 16.77 -11.76
N ALA A 447 29.35 16.64 -10.48
CA ALA A 447 29.56 15.41 -9.73
C ALA A 447 28.72 14.25 -10.30
N VAL A 448 27.47 14.54 -10.68
CA VAL A 448 26.57 13.53 -11.28
C VAL A 448 27.06 13.11 -12.66
N ALA A 449 27.54 14.05 -13.49
CA ALA A 449 28.09 13.73 -14.80
C ALA A 449 29.34 12.84 -14.71
N GLN A 450 30.22 13.12 -13.74
CA GLN A 450 31.40 12.29 -13.48
C GLN A 450 31.01 10.89 -12.99
N LEU A 451 30.05 10.78 -12.07
CA LEU A 451 29.52 9.50 -11.61
C LEU A 451 28.87 8.72 -12.75
N THR A 452 28.11 9.38 -13.64
CA THR A 452 27.53 8.70 -14.82
C THR A 452 28.62 8.07 -15.68
N ALA A 453 29.72 8.78 -15.92
CA ALA A 453 30.85 8.24 -16.70
C ALA A 453 31.53 7.04 -16.00
N GLN A 454 31.58 7.03 -14.67
CA GLN A 454 32.12 5.89 -13.91
C GLN A 454 31.21 4.66 -13.98
N LEU A 455 29.90 4.86 -13.85
CA LEU A 455 28.91 3.76 -13.91
C LEU A 455 28.73 3.22 -15.33
N ASP A 456 29.07 4.01 -16.34
CA ASP A 456 28.97 3.65 -17.76
C ASP A 456 29.73 2.37 -18.11
N ALA A 457 30.84 2.09 -17.42
CA ALA A 457 31.62 0.87 -17.61
C ALA A 457 30.89 -0.41 -17.16
N HIS A 458 29.94 -0.29 -16.21
CA HIS A 458 29.22 -1.42 -15.63
C HIS A 458 27.84 -1.66 -16.27
N LEU A 459 27.26 -0.64 -16.91
CA LEU A 459 25.94 -0.71 -17.53
C LEU A 459 25.79 -1.72 -18.68
N PRO A 460 26.80 -1.97 -19.53
CA PRO A 460 26.71 -3.00 -20.56
C PRO A 460 26.53 -4.42 -20.02
N ALA A 461 26.99 -4.68 -18.79
CA ALA A 461 26.86 -5.97 -18.13
C ALA A 461 25.47 -6.18 -17.48
N LEU A 462 24.62 -5.15 -17.42
CA LEU A 462 23.31 -5.21 -16.80
C LEU A 462 22.29 -5.92 -17.72
N PRO A 463 21.69 -7.05 -17.30
CA PRO A 463 20.65 -7.73 -18.07
C PRO A 463 19.43 -6.83 -18.31
N GLU A 464 18.75 -7.01 -19.45
CA GLU A 464 17.59 -6.18 -19.79
C GLU A 464 16.47 -6.27 -18.73
N ALA A 465 16.20 -7.49 -18.24
CA ALA A 465 15.21 -7.77 -17.20
C ALA A 465 15.55 -7.20 -15.81
N ALA A 466 16.78 -6.70 -15.62
CA ALA A 466 17.23 -6.09 -14.36
C ALA A 466 17.15 -4.56 -14.39
N ARG A 467 16.92 -3.94 -15.56
CA ARG A 467 16.94 -2.47 -15.71
C ARG A 467 15.79 -1.77 -14.98
N LEU A 468 14.53 -2.19 -15.19
CA LEU A 468 13.41 -1.58 -14.45
C LEU A 468 13.42 -1.94 -12.96
N PRO A 469 13.75 -3.18 -12.53
CA PRO A 469 13.99 -3.48 -11.12
C PRO A 469 15.03 -2.54 -10.49
N LEU A 470 16.16 -2.31 -11.15
CA LEU A 470 17.19 -1.37 -10.68
C LEU A 470 16.70 0.09 -10.63
N ALA A 471 15.92 0.53 -11.62
CA ALA A 471 15.27 1.85 -11.58
C ALA A 471 14.25 1.95 -10.44
N GLY A 472 13.50 0.88 -10.17
CA GLY A 472 12.60 0.76 -9.03
C GLY A 472 13.35 0.81 -7.70
N MET A 473 14.53 0.18 -7.62
CA MET A 473 15.43 0.33 -6.49
C MET A 473 15.91 1.78 -6.36
N ALA A 474 16.22 2.51 -7.43
CA ALA A 474 16.62 3.92 -7.30
C ALA A 474 15.50 4.85 -6.79
N MET A 475 14.22 4.46 -6.93
CA MET A 475 13.05 5.30 -6.65
C MET A 475 12.98 5.89 -5.24
N PRO A 476 13.17 5.13 -4.14
CA PRO A 476 13.12 5.69 -2.78
C PRO A 476 14.17 6.78 -2.58
N THR A 477 15.36 6.62 -3.15
CA THR A 477 16.44 7.62 -3.08
C THR A 477 16.09 8.86 -3.90
N LEU A 478 15.55 8.69 -5.11
CA LEU A 478 15.12 9.82 -5.96
C LEU A 478 13.99 10.65 -5.30
N ARG A 479 13.14 10.02 -4.47
CA ARG A 479 12.13 10.73 -3.65
C ARG A 479 12.71 11.58 -2.53
N THR A 480 14.00 11.40 -2.17
CA THR A 480 14.66 12.23 -1.16
C THR A 480 15.26 13.52 -1.72
N LEU A 481 15.28 13.69 -3.05
CA LEU A 481 15.78 14.90 -3.69
C LEU A 481 14.97 16.13 -3.24
N SER A 482 15.62 17.29 -3.18
CA SER A 482 14.91 18.56 -3.05
C SER A 482 14.15 18.89 -4.35
N ALA A 483 13.11 19.72 -4.27
CA ALA A 483 12.33 20.12 -5.45
C ALA A 483 13.20 20.71 -6.58
N ALA A 484 14.21 21.51 -6.24
CA ALA A 484 15.15 22.08 -7.21
C ALA A 484 16.06 21.03 -7.86
N GLN A 485 16.51 20.02 -7.08
CA GLN A 485 17.28 18.90 -7.62
C GLN A 485 16.41 18.03 -8.54
N TYR A 486 15.16 17.79 -8.17
CA TYR A 486 14.23 17.01 -8.97
C TYR A 486 13.89 17.69 -10.31
N GLU A 487 13.60 18.99 -10.32
CA GLU A 487 13.36 19.75 -11.55
C GLU A 487 14.55 19.67 -12.51
N ARG A 488 15.78 19.79 -11.97
CA ARG A 488 16.99 19.62 -12.78
C ARG A 488 17.10 18.20 -13.33
N PHE A 489 16.88 17.19 -12.48
CA PHE A 489 16.91 15.78 -12.89
C PHE A 489 15.93 15.49 -14.01
N ARG A 490 14.68 15.93 -13.85
CA ARG A 490 13.60 15.82 -14.82
C ARG A 490 13.95 16.48 -16.16
N ALA A 491 14.52 17.69 -16.12
CA ALA A 491 14.95 18.40 -17.33
C ALA A 491 16.10 17.67 -18.06
N VAL A 492 17.06 17.11 -17.32
CA VAL A 492 18.18 16.34 -17.92
C VAL A 492 17.64 15.06 -18.57
N VAL A 493 16.78 14.29 -17.89
CA VAL A 493 16.14 13.10 -18.45
C VAL A 493 15.43 13.42 -19.77
N ALA A 494 14.61 14.48 -19.81
CA ALA A 494 13.93 14.90 -21.02
C ALA A 494 14.92 15.25 -22.15
N THR A 495 16.00 15.97 -21.81
CA THR A 495 17.02 16.37 -22.80
C THR A 495 17.79 15.18 -23.37
N LEU A 496 18.08 14.15 -22.57
CA LEU A 496 18.80 12.95 -23.01
C LEU A 496 17.95 12.12 -23.97
N ILE A 497 16.66 11.96 -23.67
CA ILE A 497 15.70 11.20 -24.50
C ILE A 497 15.39 11.93 -25.82
N GLU A 498 15.39 13.26 -25.83
CA GLU A 498 15.13 14.05 -27.04
C GLU A 498 16.39 14.26 -27.91
N ALA A 499 17.56 13.76 -27.49
CA ALA A 499 18.85 14.09 -28.10
C ALA A 499 18.97 13.62 -29.57
N ASP A 500 18.31 12.53 -29.93
CA ASP A 500 18.28 11.93 -31.27
C ASP A 500 16.96 12.20 -32.05
N ASN A 501 16.06 12.99 -31.46
CA ASN A 501 14.69 13.24 -31.94
C ASN A 501 13.83 11.96 -32.13
N LYS A 502 14.18 10.84 -31.50
CA LYS A 502 13.42 9.58 -31.57
C LYS A 502 13.32 8.96 -30.18
N VAL A 503 12.10 8.85 -29.66
CA VAL A 503 11.89 8.16 -28.39
C VAL A 503 11.79 6.65 -28.63
N SER A 504 12.76 5.89 -28.14
CA SER A 504 12.70 4.43 -28.14
C SER A 504 11.70 3.92 -27.09
N MET A 505 11.19 2.70 -27.28
CA MET A 505 10.28 2.07 -26.31
C MET A 505 10.92 1.93 -24.93
N ARG A 506 12.21 1.62 -24.88
CA ARG A 506 12.98 1.49 -23.63
C ARG A 506 13.05 2.80 -22.86
N GLU A 507 13.40 3.90 -23.54
CA GLU A 507 13.46 5.23 -22.95
C GLU A 507 12.08 5.69 -22.48
N TRP A 508 11.04 5.41 -23.29
CA TRP A 508 9.66 5.70 -22.91
C TRP A 508 9.26 4.92 -21.65
N MET A 509 9.50 3.61 -21.57
CA MET A 509 9.17 2.81 -20.39
C MET A 509 9.88 3.32 -19.13
N LEU A 510 11.19 3.56 -19.22
CA LEU A 510 11.98 4.06 -18.09
C LEU A 510 11.50 5.44 -17.64
N ARG A 511 11.31 6.38 -18.57
CA ARG A 511 10.79 7.72 -18.29
C ARG A 511 9.39 7.64 -17.68
N HIS A 512 8.48 6.88 -18.28
CA HIS A 512 7.10 6.78 -17.85
C HIS A 512 7.00 6.16 -16.45
N PHE A 513 7.76 5.08 -16.20
CA PHE A 513 7.84 4.43 -14.89
C PHE A 513 8.34 5.40 -13.80
N LEU A 514 9.41 6.16 -14.07
CA LEU A 514 10.01 7.09 -13.12
C LEU A 514 9.17 8.36 -12.92
N MET A 515 8.90 9.10 -14.00
CA MET A 515 8.32 10.43 -13.93
C MET A 515 6.89 10.39 -13.39
N ARG A 516 6.11 9.35 -13.68
CA ARG A 516 4.75 9.24 -13.15
C ARG A 516 4.75 9.20 -11.62
N GLN A 517 5.63 8.42 -11.02
CA GLN A 517 5.71 8.28 -9.56
C GLN A 517 6.38 9.49 -8.90
N LEU A 518 7.43 10.03 -9.52
CA LEU A 518 8.15 11.18 -8.97
C LEU A 518 7.36 12.48 -9.13
N ASP A 519 6.71 12.73 -10.28
CA ASP A 519 5.85 13.91 -10.47
C ASP A 519 4.66 13.90 -9.49
N GLU A 520 4.09 12.72 -9.18
CA GLU A 520 3.08 12.59 -8.13
C GLU A 520 3.64 12.87 -6.73
N HIS A 521 4.85 12.42 -6.42
CA HIS A 521 5.50 12.66 -5.13
C HIS A 521 5.83 14.14 -4.91
N PHE A 522 6.35 14.82 -5.94
CA PHE A 522 6.72 16.23 -5.90
C PHE A 522 5.54 17.19 -6.17
N GLY A 523 4.33 16.66 -6.34
CA GLY A 523 3.12 17.47 -6.53
C GLY A 523 3.00 18.14 -7.91
N LEU A 524 3.81 17.74 -8.88
CA LEU A 524 3.73 18.20 -10.27
C LEU A 524 2.58 17.55 -11.04
N ARG A 525 2.08 16.41 -10.53
CA ARG A 525 0.98 15.65 -11.13
C ARG A 525 -0.06 15.30 -10.06
N PRO A 526 -1.36 15.60 -10.27
CA PRO A 526 -2.40 15.17 -9.36
C PRO A 526 -2.65 13.66 -9.51
N ARG A 527 -3.03 13.01 -8.40
CA ARG A 527 -3.43 11.60 -8.43
C ARG A 527 -4.72 11.42 -9.26
N PRO A 528 -4.78 10.39 -10.13
CA PRO A 528 -5.98 10.14 -10.93
C PRO A 528 -7.18 9.87 -10.03
N ARG A 529 -8.30 10.55 -10.31
CA ARG A 529 -9.59 10.29 -9.64
C ARG A 529 -10.42 9.38 -10.52
N ALA A 530 -11.14 8.45 -9.91
CA ALA A 530 -12.00 7.54 -10.65
C ALA A 530 -13.16 8.31 -11.30
N ALA A 531 -13.07 8.58 -12.60
CA ALA A 531 -14.07 9.28 -13.40
C ALA A 531 -14.90 8.30 -14.24
N HIS A 532 -14.31 7.17 -14.66
CA HIS A 532 -14.93 6.22 -15.59
C HIS A 532 -15.47 4.99 -14.88
N GLY A 533 -16.77 4.73 -15.08
CA GLY A 533 -17.53 3.68 -14.40
C GLY A 533 -17.65 2.38 -15.18
N LEU A 534 -17.48 2.46 -16.50
CA LEU A 534 -17.62 1.34 -17.43
C LEU A 534 -16.37 1.24 -18.31
N LEU A 535 -16.04 0.01 -18.72
CA LEU A 535 -14.93 -0.22 -19.67
C LEU A 535 -15.20 0.44 -21.03
N GLY A 536 -16.48 0.56 -21.40
CA GLY A 536 -16.93 1.21 -22.63
C GLY A 536 -16.53 2.68 -22.74
N ASP A 537 -16.35 3.37 -21.61
CA ASP A 537 -16.00 4.79 -21.54
C ASP A 537 -14.60 5.08 -22.10
N VAL A 538 -13.75 4.04 -22.18
CA VAL A 538 -12.33 4.11 -22.54
C VAL A 538 -11.95 3.08 -23.62
N ASN A 539 -12.90 2.69 -24.48
CA ASN A 539 -12.69 1.67 -25.51
C ASN A 539 -11.56 2.01 -26.48
N ARG A 540 -11.43 3.30 -26.84
CA ARG A 540 -10.40 3.77 -27.78
C ARG A 540 -9.01 3.63 -27.15
N GLU A 541 -8.89 4.08 -25.91
CA GLU A 541 -7.66 4.10 -25.13
C GLU A 541 -7.23 2.67 -24.78
N ALA A 542 -8.16 1.82 -24.34
CA ALA A 542 -7.92 0.40 -24.11
C ALA A 542 -7.48 -0.32 -25.38
N GLY A 543 -8.14 -0.06 -26.52
CA GLY A 543 -7.77 -0.61 -27.82
C GLY A 543 -6.36 -0.20 -28.24
N LEU A 544 -5.99 1.07 -28.03
CA LEU A 544 -4.65 1.58 -28.32
C LEU A 544 -3.56 0.91 -27.47
N VAL A 545 -3.77 0.80 -26.16
CA VAL A 545 -2.79 0.15 -25.26
C VAL A 545 -2.59 -1.32 -25.61
N ILE A 546 -3.68 -2.08 -25.78
CA ILE A 546 -3.58 -3.51 -26.10
C ILE A 546 -2.95 -3.72 -27.49
N SER A 547 -3.28 -2.87 -28.47
CA SER A 547 -2.65 -2.93 -29.80
C SER A 547 -1.15 -2.65 -29.71
N LEU A 548 -0.73 -1.68 -28.90
CA LEU A 548 0.70 -1.38 -28.72
C LEU A 548 1.44 -2.54 -28.03
N VAL A 549 0.82 -3.20 -27.04
CA VAL A 549 1.39 -4.41 -26.43
C VAL A 549 1.58 -5.50 -27.48
N ALA A 550 0.59 -5.72 -28.35
CA ALA A 550 0.70 -6.70 -29.44
C ALA A 550 1.82 -6.36 -30.43
N HIS A 551 1.96 -5.09 -30.84
CA HIS A 551 3.03 -4.64 -31.73
C HIS A 551 4.42 -4.63 -31.08
N ALA A 552 4.49 -4.56 -29.75
CA ALA A 552 5.74 -4.61 -29.00
C ALA A 552 6.25 -6.05 -28.86
N GLU A 553 5.34 -7.01 -28.79
CA GLU A 553 5.61 -8.44 -28.67
C GLU A 553 5.88 -9.10 -30.02
N HIS A 554 5.00 -8.87 -31.00
CA HIS A 554 5.07 -9.50 -32.31
C HIS A 554 5.53 -8.50 -33.38
N SER A 555 6.52 -8.92 -34.17
CA SER A 555 7.01 -8.11 -35.29
C SER A 555 6.10 -8.18 -36.51
N ASP A 556 5.39 -9.30 -36.70
CA ASP A 556 4.41 -9.48 -37.76
C ASP A 556 3.05 -8.85 -37.41
N ALA A 557 2.48 -8.13 -38.36
CA ALA A 557 1.19 -7.46 -38.20
C ALA A 557 0.02 -8.44 -38.06
N ALA A 558 0.09 -9.59 -38.74
CA ALA A 558 -0.97 -10.61 -38.67
C ALA A 558 -0.99 -11.31 -37.30
N GLU A 559 0.18 -11.67 -36.78
CA GLU A 559 0.34 -12.22 -35.43
C GLU A 559 -0.08 -11.21 -34.35
N ALA A 560 0.34 -9.93 -34.50
CA ALA A 560 -0.09 -8.87 -33.57
C ALA A 560 -1.62 -8.70 -33.54
N GLU A 561 -2.30 -8.81 -34.68
CA GLU A 561 -3.76 -8.73 -34.71
C GLU A 561 -4.42 -9.95 -34.03
N GLN A 562 -3.83 -11.15 -34.16
CA GLN A 562 -4.31 -12.36 -33.48
C GLN A 562 -4.11 -12.28 -31.97
N ALA A 563 -2.94 -11.82 -31.52
CA ALA A 563 -2.63 -11.57 -30.12
C ALA A 563 -3.55 -10.51 -29.51
N PHE A 564 -3.89 -9.46 -30.27
CA PHE A 564 -4.90 -8.47 -29.86
C PHE A 564 -6.27 -9.13 -29.68
N LYS A 565 -6.72 -9.96 -30.62
CA LYS A 565 -8.00 -10.68 -30.53
C LYS A 565 -8.04 -11.62 -29.32
N ALA A 566 -6.94 -12.30 -29.00
CA ALA A 566 -6.82 -13.14 -27.81
C ALA A 566 -6.98 -12.32 -26.52
N GLY A 567 -6.32 -11.17 -26.42
CA GLY A 567 -6.47 -10.24 -25.30
C GLY A 567 -7.89 -9.72 -25.13
N VAL A 568 -8.55 -9.35 -26.23
CA VAL A 568 -9.95 -8.89 -26.24
C VAL A 568 -10.93 -9.99 -25.79
N ALA A 569 -10.72 -11.22 -26.27
CA ALA A 569 -11.53 -12.38 -25.91
C ALA A 569 -11.44 -12.69 -24.41
N ALA A 570 -10.24 -12.59 -23.82
CA ALA A 570 -9.99 -12.88 -22.40
C ALA A 570 -10.78 -11.99 -21.43
N VAL A 571 -11.23 -10.81 -21.89
CA VAL A 571 -12.00 -9.83 -21.11
C VAL A 571 -13.44 -9.66 -21.58
N GLY A 572 -13.84 -10.33 -22.66
CA GLY A 572 -15.17 -10.23 -23.25
C GLY A 572 -15.53 -8.84 -23.78
N ALA A 573 -14.55 -8.07 -24.25
CA ALA A 573 -14.74 -6.66 -24.63
C ALA A 573 -14.85 -6.50 -26.16
N THR A 574 -15.98 -6.89 -26.75
CA THR A 574 -16.19 -6.92 -28.22
C THR A 574 -16.11 -5.57 -28.94
N ALA A 575 -16.14 -4.45 -28.21
CA ALA A 575 -16.10 -3.10 -28.79
C ALA A 575 -14.67 -2.55 -29.04
N LEU A 576 -13.63 -3.26 -28.59
CA LEU A 576 -12.24 -2.83 -28.76
C LEU A 576 -11.80 -3.02 -30.20
N ARG A 577 -11.13 -2.00 -30.76
CA ARG A 577 -10.62 -2.01 -32.15
C ARG A 577 -9.11 -2.06 -32.16
N PHE A 578 -8.57 -2.88 -33.05
CA PHE A 578 -7.14 -2.95 -33.32
C PHE A 578 -6.68 -1.67 -34.01
N VAL A 579 -5.57 -1.10 -33.54
CA VAL A 579 -4.97 0.11 -34.10
C VAL A 579 -3.73 -0.27 -34.91
N PRO A 580 -3.66 0.07 -36.21
CA PRO A 580 -2.48 -0.19 -37.04
C PRO A 580 -1.25 0.52 -36.51
N ARG A 581 -0.06 -0.09 -36.65
CA ARG A 581 1.21 0.41 -36.12
C ARG A 581 1.54 1.86 -36.51
N GLN A 582 1.08 2.33 -37.67
CA GLN A 582 1.30 3.68 -38.18
C GLN A 582 0.51 4.76 -37.44
N GLU A 583 -0.62 4.38 -36.83
CA GLU A 583 -1.48 5.27 -36.05
C GLU A 583 -1.13 5.28 -34.56
N VAL A 584 -0.26 4.37 -34.12
CA VAL A 584 0.20 4.26 -32.74
C VAL A 584 1.32 5.29 -32.50
N SER A 585 1.10 6.19 -31.55
CA SER A 585 2.10 7.15 -31.09
C SER A 585 2.35 7.02 -29.59
N LEU A 586 3.60 7.19 -29.16
CA LEU A 586 3.95 7.16 -27.72
C LEU A 586 3.29 8.29 -26.94
N LYS A 587 3.06 9.44 -27.57
CA LYS A 587 2.27 10.52 -26.96
C LYS A 587 0.81 10.11 -26.75
N GLY A 588 0.19 9.48 -27.76
CA GLY A 588 -1.17 8.94 -27.61
C GLY A 588 -1.26 7.83 -26.57
N LEU A 589 -0.17 7.10 -26.34
CA LEU A 589 -0.06 6.10 -25.28
C LEU A 589 -0.07 6.74 -23.88
N ASP A 590 0.67 7.82 -23.65
CA ASP A 590 0.65 8.54 -22.38
C ASP A 590 -0.78 9.04 -22.06
N ASP A 591 -1.44 9.67 -23.03
CA ASP A 591 -2.82 10.15 -22.88
C ASP A 591 -3.82 8.99 -22.62
N ALA A 592 -3.63 7.86 -23.31
CA ALA A 592 -4.46 6.68 -23.13
C ALA A 592 -4.28 6.06 -21.73
N ILE A 593 -3.05 5.93 -21.24
CA ILE A 593 -2.76 5.41 -19.91
C ILE A 593 -3.32 6.33 -18.82
N ASP A 594 -3.24 7.64 -19.01
CA ASP A 594 -3.80 8.62 -18.08
C ASP A 594 -5.31 8.45 -17.95
N ARG A 595 -6.00 8.26 -19.06
CA ARG A 595 -7.44 7.99 -19.08
C ARG A 595 -7.81 6.63 -18.52
N LEU A 596 -7.02 5.60 -18.77
CA LEU A 596 -7.21 4.27 -18.16
C LEU A 596 -6.96 4.30 -16.65
N ALA A 597 -6.08 5.18 -16.16
CA ALA A 597 -5.85 5.34 -14.72
C ALA A 597 -7.04 5.98 -13.98
N GLU A 598 -7.93 6.68 -14.70
CA GLU A 598 -9.20 7.21 -14.19
C GLU A 598 -10.33 6.18 -14.15
N LEU A 599 -10.09 4.93 -14.57
CA LEU A 599 -11.05 3.84 -14.38
C LEU A 599 -11.25 3.52 -12.90
N ARG A 600 -12.46 3.07 -12.57
CA ARG A 600 -12.73 2.46 -11.25
C ARG A 600 -11.74 1.32 -10.97
N PRO A 601 -11.26 1.17 -9.72
CA PRO A 601 -10.21 0.19 -9.38
C PRO A 601 -10.47 -1.25 -9.82
N LEU A 602 -11.73 -1.71 -9.87
CA LEU A 602 -12.07 -3.08 -10.28
C LEU A 602 -11.97 -3.32 -11.79
N LEU A 603 -11.92 -2.26 -12.60
CA LEU A 603 -11.82 -2.36 -14.06
C LEU A 603 -10.36 -2.38 -14.53
N LYS A 604 -9.44 -1.75 -13.80
CA LYS A 604 -8.02 -1.67 -14.16
C LYS A 604 -7.36 -3.06 -14.32
N PRO A 605 -7.57 -4.04 -13.42
CA PRO A 605 -7.02 -5.39 -13.59
C PRO A 605 -7.55 -6.11 -14.85
N ARG A 606 -8.73 -5.75 -15.36
CA ARG A 606 -9.23 -6.34 -16.61
C ARG A 606 -8.40 -5.89 -17.81
N ILE A 607 -7.99 -4.63 -17.87
CA ILE A 607 -7.10 -4.14 -18.93
C ILE A 607 -5.76 -4.88 -18.89
N LEU A 608 -5.20 -5.05 -17.69
CA LEU A 608 -3.97 -5.81 -17.51
C LEU A 608 -4.13 -7.29 -17.87
N LYS A 609 -5.30 -7.89 -17.58
CA LYS A 609 -5.67 -9.24 -18.03
C LYS A 609 -5.58 -9.35 -19.55
N ALA A 610 -6.16 -8.38 -20.27
CA ALA A 610 -6.11 -8.36 -21.73
C ALA A 610 -4.67 -8.24 -22.24
N CYS A 611 -3.86 -7.36 -21.64
CA CYS A 611 -2.47 -7.17 -22.03
C CYS A 611 -1.62 -8.44 -21.78
N ALA A 612 -1.79 -9.09 -20.62
CA ALA A 612 -1.11 -10.35 -20.30
C ALA A 612 -1.50 -11.47 -21.27
N ALA A 613 -2.80 -11.60 -21.60
CA ALA A 613 -3.28 -12.58 -22.57
C ALA A 613 -2.81 -12.29 -24.00
N THR A 614 -2.58 -11.02 -24.35
CA THR A 614 -1.96 -10.63 -25.62
C THR A 614 -0.49 -11.03 -25.66
N ILE A 615 0.27 -10.81 -24.59
CA ILE A 615 1.69 -11.20 -24.51
C ILE A 615 1.84 -12.72 -24.56
N MET A 616 0.99 -13.45 -23.84
CA MET A 616 1.09 -14.92 -23.74
C MET A 616 0.35 -15.67 -24.86
N HIS A 617 0.09 -15.02 -26.00
CA HIS A 617 -0.74 -15.62 -27.06
C HIS A 617 -0.11 -16.87 -27.66
N ASP A 618 1.20 -16.85 -27.88
CA ASP A 618 2.02 -17.94 -28.45
C ASP A 618 2.68 -18.83 -27.37
N GLY A 619 2.49 -18.50 -26.09
CA GLY A 619 3.07 -19.22 -24.96
C GLY A 619 4.49 -18.79 -24.60
N GLU A 620 5.07 -17.78 -25.26
CA GLU A 620 6.39 -17.24 -24.95
C GLU A 620 6.30 -15.73 -24.69
N ALA A 621 6.67 -15.28 -23.50
CA ALA A 621 6.69 -13.85 -23.18
C ALA A 621 8.10 -13.26 -23.30
N THR A 622 8.28 -12.30 -24.21
CA THR A 622 9.54 -11.55 -24.34
C THR A 622 9.80 -10.68 -23.12
N VAL A 623 11.09 -10.45 -22.80
CA VAL A 623 11.50 -9.53 -21.72
C VAL A 623 10.89 -8.15 -21.93
N ARG A 624 10.80 -7.69 -23.18
CA ARG A 624 10.22 -6.38 -23.52
C ARG A 624 8.72 -6.33 -23.21
N GLY A 625 7.96 -7.37 -23.57
CA GLY A 625 6.53 -7.48 -23.24
C GLY A 625 6.28 -7.49 -21.74
N GLN A 626 7.07 -8.25 -20.99
CA GLN A 626 6.99 -8.33 -19.53
C GLN A 626 7.25 -6.96 -18.87
N GLU A 627 8.29 -6.24 -19.29
CA GLU A 627 8.63 -4.91 -18.76
C GLU A 627 7.58 -3.85 -19.12
N LEU A 628 7.01 -3.94 -20.33
CA LEU A 628 5.90 -3.10 -20.74
C LEU A 628 4.67 -3.33 -19.86
N LEU A 629 4.31 -4.60 -19.65
CA LEU A 629 3.20 -4.98 -18.79
C LEU A 629 3.40 -4.48 -17.35
N ARG A 630 4.62 -4.59 -16.81
CA ARG A 630 4.98 -4.05 -15.49
C ARG A 630 4.88 -2.53 -15.43
N THR A 631 5.30 -1.84 -16.49
CA THR A 631 5.17 -0.38 -16.61
C THR A 631 3.69 0.04 -16.60
N LEU A 632 2.85 -0.64 -17.39
CA LEU A 632 1.41 -0.41 -17.42
C LEU A 632 0.73 -0.71 -16.07
N ALA A 633 1.14 -1.81 -15.42
CA ALA A 633 0.66 -2.24 -14.12
C ALA A 633 0.92 -1.18 -13.04
N SER A 634 2.16 -0.67 -12.99
CA SER A 634 2.57 0.46 -12.14
C SER A 634 1.72 1.71 -12.41
N SER A 635 1.48 2.05 -13.67
CA SER A 635 0.71 3.24 -14.05
C SER A 635 -0.77 3.17 -13.69
N LEU A 636 -1.31 1.96 -13.58
CA LEU A 636 -2.71 1.71 -13.21
C LEU A 636 -2.92 1.47 -11.71
N ASP A 637 -1.90 1.65 -10.86
CA ASP A 637 -1.92 1.31 -9.43
C ASP A 637 -2.33 -0.16 -9.17
N SER A 638 -1.97 -1.06 -10.08
CA SER A 638 -2.33 -2.47 -9.99
C SER A 638 -1.05 -3.31 -10.10
N PRO A 639 -0.41 -3.63 -8.97
CA PRO A 639 0.87 -4.34 -8.97
C PRO A 639 0.77 -5.69 -9.67
N MET A 640 1.82 -6.06 -10.39
CA MET A 640 1.88 -7.32 -11.13
C MET A 640 3.26 -7.97 -11.03
N PRO A 641 3.35 -9.20 -10.50
CA PRO A 641 4.61 -9.95 -10.46
C PRO A 641 5.17 -10.17 -11.88
N PRO A 642 6.49 -10.43 -12.02
CA PRO A 642 7.05 -10.86 -13.30
C PRO A 642 6.33 -12.12 -13.81
N LEU A 643 6.03 -12.24 -15.11
CA LEU A 643 5.34 -13.42 -15.63
C LEU A 643 6.25 -14.66 -15.54
N ALA A 644 5.80 -15.75 -14.92
CA ALA A 644 6.47 -17.05 -14.97
C ALA A 644 6.46 -17.57 -16.43
N ASN A 645 7.59 -18.15 -16.87
CA ASN A 645 7.77 -18.68 -18.23
C ASN A 645 7.75 -20.20 -18.16
#